data_AF-A0A1D7UW71-F1
#
_entry.id   AF-A0A1D7UW71-F1
#
_cell.length_a   1.000
_cell.length_b   1.000
_cell.length_c   1.000
_cell.angle_alpha   90.00
_cell.angle_beta   90.00
_cell.angle_gamma   90.00
#
_symmetry.space_group_name_H-M   'P 1'
#
loop_
_entity.id
_entity.type
_entity.pdbx_description
1 polymer ?
#
loop_
_entity_poly.entity_id
_entity_poly.type
_entity_poly.pdbx_seq_one_letter_code
_entity_poly.pdbx_strand_id
1 'polypeptide(L)'
;MILIYFYFIRIIYKNKAKAVKIENTLFNLNMRIENERPRKERMQILTRVFLLVSALILFIHCVKRPQKPGVIELFPLERNIEQLNTPVKVLVQVSGLNAGTLTVNNDIGESLTFTQNTTQAFPTLVRIGSSYSVTSIGPSTTPAQTCRIQNPNGPIIRPQTTIFITCGTSFYDVSVRVIGLDPATASASPLILQNMTDQISFTNDTTQTFGSQVGDTAAYSIGFISVPPKHTCVFVPALSGNGNLAGGPVTILIDCISPLQYSPTSKILFPSGKITIQFSFHGIDPGSCGYNTAAAILGKTNVANTTSPRPSITYPSAPNDDTVVIIPSGPDFWGPLGDAFIQLGGCTGGGGLPIQGGNDLVLEFTNQSAINNRMVDIGSGNDISGCGTGGPPSAYCSSIEFGVTECDLVGAPCSVLVAAGTYVPTRRISLSSQTSLLGGFPSGFGGLNSDPVNNPTIIQDPGIGGPAFCDASFCSVIDIATNSLTSASNNLIVSGFSIRANPNNVSSVGVTIQNSRFNAGQVRILNNIIFGNETSPAIAAGTKVGLAIQNSDNVIVSGNWIRAGSGTGFSSGVNIDLSGTPQPIILKQNLIDGVQSAGGFATGFIISGSSAIIVDNKINAHQYLNPSLVPSLTMGFLIDDASGVPGFLSIFNNHIYVGNSPAIAMADATGISLGFAAPGKVYTIANNQIFARSSVTNRVGILYADAYPSAASFIRGNNFFLDVPVLDVFGGGVEYKFCGAVLSQDCILSFPIGPISGLGAGNYTNNYDKNPQFKTATSIAQVWNFNVPTGLPTSLNSPCSSLYGGIDLRIAPLIPAFFFPLFATDFAQNTRTNAASPFAPLGSDSISIGVFESDGNCF
;
A
#
# COMPACT_ATOMS: atom_id res chain seq x y z
N MET A 1 -32.52 12.66 21.39
CA MET A 1 -33.13 12.85 20.05
C MET A 1 -34.67 12.93 20.07
N ILE A 2 -35.37 12.30 21.01
CA ILE A 2 -36.84 12.46 21.19
C ILE A 2 -37.24 13.90 21.58
N LEU A 3 -36.36 14.66 22.25
CA LEU A 3 -36.60 16.07 22.56
C LEU A 3 -36.61 17.01 21.33
N ILE A 4 -35.93 16.66 20.24
CA ILE A 4 -35.91 17.46 19.00
C ILE A 4 -37.22 17.26 18.22
N TYR A 5 -37.81 16.07 18.30
CA TYR A 5 -39.09 15.75 17.68
C TYR A 5 -40.26 16.52 18.35
N PHE A 6 -40.27 16.62 19.68
CA PHE A 6 -41.25 17.45 20.38
C PHE A 6 -41.06 18.95 20.15
N TYR A 7 -39.82 19.41 19.91
CA TYR A 7 -39.54 20.80 19.57
C TYR A 7 -40.11 21.19 18.19
N PHE A 8 -40.01 20.30 17.20
CA PHE A 8 -40.59 20.50 15.87
C PHE A 8 -42.13 20.48 15.86
N ILE A 9 -42.76 19.60 16.64
CA ILE A 9 -44.23 19.56 16.75
C ILE A 9 -44.77 20.84 17.43
N ARG A 10 -44.03 21.40 18.41
CA ARG A 10 -44.38 22.68 19.05
C ARG A 10 -44.30 23.87 18.09
N ILE A 11 -43.36 23.85 17.13
CA ILE A 11 -43.22 24.88 16.10
C ILE A 11 -44.37 24.79 15.08
N ILE A 12 -44.80 23.58 14.72
CA ILE A 12 -45.90 23.37 13.78
C ILE A 12 -47.26 23.80 14.38
N TYR A 13 -47.50 23.56 15.68
CA TYR A 13 -48.73 24.01 16.34
C TYR A 13 -48.75 25.52 16.67
N LYS A 14 -47.60 26.17 16.91
CA LYS A 14 -47.53 27.63 17.12
C LYS A 14 -47.85 28.45 15.87
N ASN A 15 -47.72 27.87 14.67
CA ASN A 15 -47.96 28.56 13.40
C ASN A 15 -49.42 28.55 12.92
N LYS A 16 -50.31 27.74 13.50
CA LYS A 16 -51.76 27.82 13.20
C LYS A 16 -52.46 29.02 13.85
N ALA A 17 -52.01 29.48 15.03
CA ALA A 17 -52.61 30.62 15.73
C ALA A 17 -52.17 32.00 15.16
N LYS A 18 -51.11 32.06 14.35
CA LYS A 18 -50.64 33.29 13.69
C LYS A 18 -51.25 33.53 12.31
N ALA A 19 -51.81 32.52 11.66
CA ALA A 19 -52.47 32.68 10.36
C ALA A 19 -53.79 33.45 10.45
N VAL A 20 -54.55 33.28 11.54
CA VAL A 20 -55.85 33.93 11.75
C VAL A 20 -55.72 35.45 12.06
N LYS A 21 -54.54 35.91 12.50
CA LYS A 21 -54.30 37.34 12.79
C LYS A 21 -53.87 38.15 11.54
N ILE A 22 -53.55 37.48 10.44
CA ILE A 22 -53.07 38.09 9.19
C ILE A 22 -54.25 38.45 8.26
N GLU A 23 -55.35 37.69 8.28
CA GLU A 23 -56.55 38.01 7.49
C GLU A 23 -57.22 39.33 7.92
N ASN A 24 -57.34 39.59 9.23
CA ASN A 24 -57.92 40.85 9.74
C ASN A 24 -57.03 42.08 9.51
N THR A 25 -55.76 41.89 9.14
CA THR A 25 -54.82 42.98 8.84
C THR A 25 -54.81 43.31 7.33
N LEU A 26 -55.06 42.34 6.46
CA LEU A 26 -55.17 42.57 5.00
C LEU A 26 -56.47 43.28 4.60
N PHE A 27 -57.58 43.09 5.34
CA PHE A 27 -58.83 43.81 5.05
C PHE A 27 -58.73 45.32 5.34
N ASN A 28 -57.92 45.71 6.34
CA ASN A 28 -57.69 47.12 6.70
C ASN A 28 -56.66 47.84 5.81
N LEU A 29 -55.77 47.10 5.11
CA LEU A 29 -54.85 47.71 4.15
C LEU A 29 -55.53 48.10 2.83
N ASN A 30 -56.64 47.44 2.47
CA ASN A 30 -57.32 47.69 1.20
C ASN A 30 -58.13 49.01 1.20
N MET A 31 -58.54 49.51 2.37
CA MET A 31 -59.25 50.80 2.49
C MET A 31 -58.35 52.04 2.64
N ARG A 32 -57.01 51.88 2.66
CA ARG A 32 -56.06 53.01 2.80
C ARG A 32 -55.22 53.31 1.55
N ILE A 33 -55.39 52.55 0.46
CA ILE A 33 -54.59 52.69 -0.77
C ILE A 33 -55.38 53.41 -1.90
N GLU A 34 -56.62 53.85 -1.64
CA GLU A 34 -57.41 54.60 -2.62
C GLU A 34 -56.97 56.06 -2.80
N ASN A 35 -56.37 56.70 -1.80
CA ASN A 35 -55.88 58.08 -1.91
C ASN A 35 -54.34 58.15 -1.85
N GLU A 36 -53.75 58.80 -2.86
CA GLU A 36 -52.36 59.31 -2.89
C GLU A 36 -51.18 58.46 -3.41
N ARG A 37 -51.29 57.65 -4.48
CA ARG A 37 -50.07 57.23 -5.24
C ARG A 37 -50.24 57.10 -6.76
N PRO A 38 -49.21 57.45 -7.57
CA PRO A 38 -49.27 57.46 -9.03
C PRO A 38 -49.31 56.06 -9.69
N ARG A 39 -49.92 56.01 -10.88
CA ARG A 39 -50.42 54.82 -11.61
C ARG A 39 -49.41 53.68 -11.87
N LYS A 40 -48.09 53.94 -11.85
CA LYS A 40 -47.04 52.94 -12.16
C LYS A 40 -46.76 51.96 -11.01
N GLU A 41 -46.87 52.38 -9.74
CA GLU A 41 -46.64 51.48 -8.59
C GLU A 41 -47.85 50.56 -8.32
N ARG A 42 -49.07 51.03 -8.61
CA ARG A 42 -50.30 50.22 -8.48
C ARG A 42 -50.28 48.96 -9.35
N MET A 43 -49.66 49.04 -10.53
CA MET A 43 -49.61 47.92 -11.46
C MET A 43 -48.66 46.82 -10.96
N GLN A 44 -47.50 47.16 -10.38
CA GLN A 44 -46.55 46.16 -9.87
C GLN A 44 -47.05 45.41 -8.62
N ILE A 45 -47.82 46.07 -7.75
CA ILE A 45 -48.40 45.44 -6.56
C ILE A 45 -49.53 44.48 -6.97
N LEU A 46 -50.40 44.87 -7.90
CA LEU A 46 -51.42 43.97 -8.44
C LEU A 46 -50.80 42.74 -9.14
N THR A 47 -49.72 42.91 -9.91
CA THR A 47 -49.05 41.77 -10.59
C THR A 47 -48.45 40.77 -9.59
N ARG A 48 -47.88 41.25 -8.47
CA ARG A 48 -47.31 40.38 -7.44
C ARG A 48 -48.38 39.65 -6.61
N VAL A 49 -49.50 40.30 -6.31
CA VAL A 49 -50.64 39.67 -5.63
C VAL A 49 -51.31 38.65 -6.55
N PHE A 50 -51.47 38.95 -7.85
CA PHE A 50 -52.04 38.02 -8.82
C PHE A 50 -51.18 36.76 -8.99
N LEU A 51 -49.85 36.90 -9.06
CA LEU A 51 -48.90 35.77 -9.12
C LEU A 51 -48.97 34.88 -7.87
N LEU A 52 -49.11 35.47 -6.67
CA LEU A 52 -49.20 34.73 -5.42
C LEU A 52 -50.53 33.96 -5.30
N VAL A 53 -51.64 34.55 -5.77
CA VAL A 53 -52.96 33.91 -5.78
C VAL A 53 -53.03 32.80 -6.83
N SER A 54 -52.41 32.96 -8.00
CA SER A 54 -52.29 31.88 -9.00
C SER A 54 -51.43 30.71 -8.53
N ALA A 55 -50.42 30.94 -7.68
CA ALA A 55 -49.63 29.87 -7.08
C ALA A 55 -50.39 29.10 -5.98
N LEU A 56 -51.33 29.75 -5.28
CA LEU A 56 -52.16 29.11 -4.25
C LEU A 56 -53.31 28.27 -4.82
N ILE A 57 -53.84 28.64 -5.99
CA ILE A 57 -54.97 27.92 -6.64
C ILE A 57 -54.54 26.57 -7.25
N LEU A 58 -53.23 26.37 -7.49
CA LEU A 58 -52.67 25.09 -7.98
C LEU A 58 -52.66 23.96 -6.92
N PHE A 59 -53.02 24.23 -5.66
CA PHE A 59 -53.01 23.23 -4.59
C PHE A 59 -54.40 22.71 -4.14
N ILE A 60 -55.50 23.05 -4.84
CA ILE A 60 -56.87 22.72 -4.38
C ILE A 60 -57.54 21.56 -5.16
N HIS A 61 -56.89 20.93 -6.14
CA HIS A 61 -57.49 19.77 -6.82
C HIS A 61 -57.04 18.43 -6.22
N CYS A 62 -57.99 17.70 -5.63
CA CYS A 62 -57.85 16.33 -5.14
C CYS A 62 -57.20 15.40 -6.19
N VAL A 63 -55.99 14.91 -5.90
CA VAL A 63 -55.36 13.84 -6.68
C VAL A 63 -55.94 12.50 -6.24
N LYS A 64 -56.78 11.87 -7.07
CA LYS A 64 -57.16 10.46 -6.94
C LYS A 64 -55.92 9.57 -7.13
N ARG A 65 -55.85 8.45 -6.39
CA ARG A 65 -54.77 7.46 -6.47
C ARG A 65 -54.56 6.99 -7.93
N PRO A 66 -53.32 6.99 -8.46
CA PRO A 66 -53.06 6.48 -9.80
C PRO A 66 -53.00 4.95 -9.80
N GLN A 67 -53.79 4.33 -10.67
CA GLN A 67 -53.76 2.90 -10.96
C GLN A 67 -52.85 2.61 -12.17
N LYS A 68 -51.53 2.75 -11.99
CA LYS A 68 -50.41 2.02 -12.68
C LYS A 68 -49.08 2.78 -12.50
N PRO A 69 -47.93 2.09 -12.48
CA PRO A 69 -46.66 2.64 -11.99
C PRO A 69 -45.88 3.44 -13.06
N GLY A 70 -45.18 4.51 -12.63
CA GLY A 70 -44.36 5.42 -13.45
C GLY A 70 -43.14 5.95 -12.71
N VAL A 71 -42.17 6.50 -13.47
CA VAL A 71 -40.70 6.52 -13.27
C VAL A 71 -40.17 7.62 -12.33
N ILE A 72 -40.69 7.74 -11.11
CA ILE A 72 -40.01 8.50 -10.03
C ILE A 72 -39.76 7.54 -8.88
N GLU A 73 -38.60 6.92 -8.91
CA GLU A 73 -38.15 5.97 -7.91
C GLU A 73 -37.20 6.66 -6.92
N LEU A 74 -37.70 6.94 -5.70
CA LEU A 74 -36.94 7.39 -4.52
C LEU A 74 -35.97 6.31 -3.96
N PHE A 75 -35.57 5.33 -4.77
CA PHE A 75 -35.08 4.03 -4.31
C PHE A 75 -33.59 3.86 -3.89
N PRO A 76 -32.64 4.82 -4.00
CA PRO A 76 -31.29 4.58 -3.49
C PRO A 76 -31.03 5.04 -2.04
N LEU A 77 -31.87 5.91 -1.44
CA LEU A 77 -31.71 6.28 -0.02
C LEU A 77 -32.47 5.34 0.92
N GLU A 78 -33.63 4.82 0.49
CA GLU A 78 -34.38 3.83 1.27
C GLU A 78 -33.66 2.48 1.31
N ARG A 79 -33.08 2.00 0.19
CA ARG A 79 -32.34 0.71 0.18
C ARG A 79 -31.13 0.66 1.11
N ASN A 80 -30.39 1.75 1.26
CA ASN A 80 -29.16 1.78 2.07
C ASN A 80 -29.44 1.97 3.57
N ILE A 81 -30.51 2.69 3.94
CA ILE A 81 -31.00 2.76 5.32
C ILE A 81 -31.75 1.46 5.70
N GLU A 82 -32.42 0.83 4.73
CA GLU A 82 -32.98 -0.51 4.88
C GLU A 82 -31.88 -1.54 5.06
N GLN A 83 -30.77 -1.55 4.33
CA GLN A 83 -29.66 -2.50 4.55
C GLN A 83 -28.90 -2.31 5.88
N LEU A 84 -28.91 -1.11 6.49
CA LEU A 84 -28.32 -0.90 7.82
C LEU A 84 -29.29 -1.22 8.97
N ASN A 85 -30.59 -1.09 8.74
CA ASN A 85 -31.66 -1.45 9.68
C ASN A 85 -32.31 -2.80 9.36
N THR A 86 -31.87 -3.53 8.34
CA THR A 86 -32.44 -4.81 7.94
C THR A 86 -32.29 -5.72 9.12
N PRO A 87 -33.40 -6.10 9.77
CA PRO A 87 -33.32 -6.93 10.93
C PRO A 87 -32.79 -8.30 10.48
N VAL A 88 -31.86 -8.85 11.26
CA VAL A 88 -31.14 -10.09 10.93
C VAL A 88 -31.78 -11.26 11.66
N LYS A 89 -31.63 -12.47 11.10
CA LYS A 89 -32.05 -13.69 11.77
C LYS A 89 -31.13 -13.98 12.95
N VAL A 90 -31.72 -14.37 14.07
CA VAL A 90 -30.99 -15.02 15.17
C VAL A 90 -31.06 -16.51 14.92
N LEU A 91 -29.90 -17.14 14.74
CA LEU A 91 -29.78 -18.57 14.52
C LEU A 91 -29.51 -19.25 15.86
N VAL A 92 -30.05 -20.45 16.00
CA VAL A 92 -29.74 -21.37 17.10
C VAL A 92 -29.20 -22.64 16.47
N GLN A 93 -27.96 -22.98 16.81
CA GLN A 93 -27.29 -24.19 16.38
C GLN A 93 -27.20 -25.17 17.54
N VAL A 94 -27.77 -26.36 17.34
CA VAL A 94 -27.77 -27.44 18.34
C VAL A 94 -26.79 -28.53 17.90
N SER A 95 -25.91 -28.94 18.82
CA SER A 95 -25.01 -30.08 18.64
C SER A 95 -25.11 -31.05 19.83
N GLY A 96 -24.85 -32.34 19.57
CA GLY A 96 -24.86 -33.41 20.58
C GLY A 96 -26.25 -33.89 21.03
N LEU A 97 -27.37 -33.40 20.46
CA LEU A 97 -28.71 -33.92 20.72
C LEU A 97 -28.87 -35.31 20.12
N ASN A 98 -29.01 -36.33 20.96
CA ASN A 98 -29.04 -37.75 20.55
C ASN A 98 -30.46 -38.34 20.52
N ALA A 99 -31.35 -37.88 21.41
CA ALA A 99 -32.73 -38.32 21.53
C ALA A 99 -33.58 -37.25 22.21
N GLY A 100 -34.91 -37.40 22.14
CA GLY A 100 -35.86 -36.50 22.80
C GLY A 100 -36.13 -35.21 22.03
N THR A 101 -36.64 -34.21 22.73
CA THR A 101 -37.07 -32.93 22.13
C THR A 101 -36.56 -31.78 22.98
N LEU A 102 -35.67 -30.97 22.40
CA LEU A 102 -35.17 -29.73 23.00
C LEU A 102 -36.03 -28.57 22.52
N THR A 103 -36.54 -27.77 23.47
CA THR A 103 -37.27 -26.53 23.14
C THR A 103 -36.47 -25.32 23.60
N VAL A 104 -36.26 -24.36 22.71
CA VAL A 104 -35.51 -23.12 22.98
C VAL A 104 -36.46 -21.94 22.82
N ASN A 105 -36.60 -21.14 23.87
CA ASN A 105 -37.47 -19.97 23.90
C ASN A 105 -36.65 -18.69 23.86
N ASN A 106 -37.05 -17.71 23.07
CA ASN A 106 -36.50 -16.36 23.15
C ASN A 106 -37.32 -15.46 24.09
N ASP A 107 -36.82 -14.26 24.32
CA ASP A 107 -37.38 -13.22 25.18
C ASP A 107 -38.64 -12.53 24.64
N ILE A 108 -39.01 -12.80 23.38
CA ILE A 108 -40.24 -12.30 22.75
C ILE A 108 -41.34 -13.37 22.66
N GLY A 109 -41.14 -14.54 23.28
CA GLY A 109 -42.15 -15.60 23.41
C GLY A 109 -42.24 -16.58 22.24
N GLU A 110 -41.25 -16.59 21.34
CA GLU A 110 -41.13 -17.60 20.28
C GLU A 110 -40.36 -18.81 20.78
N SER A 111 -40.70 -19.99 20.24
CA SER A 111 -40.07 -21.27 20.57
C SER A 111 -39.56 -21.97 19.32
N LEU A 112 -38.35 -22.50 19.38
CA LEU A 112 -37.78 -23.42 18.41
C LEU A 112 -37.72 -24.82 19.00
N THR A 113 -38.05 -25.84 18.21
CA THR A 113 -38.06 -27.24 18.65
C THR A 113 -37.06 -28.03 17.82
N PHE A 114 -36.18 -28.76 18.51
CA PHE A 114 -35.13 -29.57 17.90
C PHE A 114 -35.32 -31.04 18.30
N THR A 115 -35.35 -31.93 17.31
CA THR A 115 -35.34 -33.39 17.48
C THR A 115 -34.03 -34.03 17.00
N GLN A 116 -33.16 -33.23 16.38
CA GLN A 116 -31.86 -33.62 15.85
C GLN A 116 -30.93 -32.40 15.75
N ASN A 117 -29.63 -32.64 15.63
CA ASN A 117 -28.60 -31.62 15.49
C ASN A 117 -28.79 -30.82 14.19
N THR A 118 -29.31 -29.60 14.32
CA THR A 118 -29.59 -28.72 13.20
C THR A 118 -29.40 -27.26 13.61
N THR A 119 -29.27 -26.39 12.61
CA THR A 119 -29.37 -24.95 12.82
C THR A 119 -30.76 -24.51 12.39
N GLN A 120 -31.48 -23.85 13.28
CA GLN A 120 -32.77 -23.22 12.99
C GLN A 120 -32.67 -21.73 13.29
N ALA A 121 -33.57 -20.92 12.71
CA ALA A 121 -33.63 -19.50 12.96
C ALA A 121 -34.97 -19.14 13.57
N PHE A 122 -34.97 -18.20 14.52
CA PHE A 122 -36.21 -17.60 14.98
C PHE A 122 -36.91 -16.89 13.80
N PRO A 123 -38.25 -16.97 13.71
CA PRO A 123 -39.00 -16.41 12.59
C PRO A 123 -38.93 -14.88 12.58
N THR A 124 -38.92 -14.24 13.75
CA THR A 124 -38.77 -12.78 13.85
C THR A 124 -37.34 -12.35 13.58
N LEU A 125 -37.19 -11.47 12.59
CA LEU A 125 -35.96 -10.74 12.34
C LEU A 125 -35.77 -9.69 13.43
N VAL A 126 -34.56 -9.59 13.99
CA VAL A 126 -34.28 -8.65 15.08
C VAL A 126 -33.23 -7.62 14.65
N ARG A 127 -33.42 -6.38 15.10
CA ARG A 127 -32.54 -5.26 14.75
C ARG A 127 -31.13 -5.46 15.34
N ILE A 128 -30.12 -5.13 14.55
CA ILE A 128 -28.71 -5.13 14.98
C ILE A 128 -28.54 -4.22 16.20
N GLY A 129 -27.73 -4.65 17.17
CA GLY A 129 -27.47 -3.94 18.42
C GLY A 129 -28.54 -4.12 19.51
N SER A 130 -29.70 -4.71 19.20
CA SER A 130 -30.63 -5.18 20.23
C SER A 130 -30.01 -6.33 21.03
N SER A 131 -30.36 -6.48 22.30
CA SER A 131 -30.03 -7.66 23.08
C SER A 131 -30.97 -8.82 22.72
N TYR A 132 -30.45 -10.04 22.68
CA TYR A 132 -31.25 -11.25 22.72
C TYR A 132 -31.09 -11.92 24.09
N SER A 133 -32.10 -12.68 24.49
CA SER A 133 -32.01 -13.62 25.62
C SER A 133 -32.78 -14.89 25.28
N VAL A 134 -32.16 -16.04 25.53
CA VAL A 134 -32.74 -17.35 25.27
C VAL A 134 -32.69 -18.23 26.50
N THR A 135 -33.69 -19.10 26.60
CA THR A 135 -33.78 -20.15 27.61
C THR A 135 -34.07 -21.47 26.92
N SER A 136 -33.64 -22.58 27.51
CA SER A 136 -33.87 -23.90 26.94
C SER A 136 -34.53 -24.83 27.95
N ILE A 137 -35.49 -25.61 27.48
CA ILE A 137 -36.08 -26.73 28.19
C ILE A 137 -35.48 -28.00 27.57
N GLY A 138 -34.60 -28.65 28.35
CA GLY A 138 -33.81 -29.80 27.90
C GLY A 138 -34.66 -31.03 27.55
N PRO A 139 -34.11 -31.96 26.76
CA PRO A 139 -34.83 -33.17 26.35
C PRO A 139 -34.99 -34.15 27.53
N SER A 140 -36.17 -34.76 27.63
CA SER A 140 -36.42 -35.84 28.60
C SER A 140 -36.05 -37.19 27.98
N THR A 141 -34.82 -37.66 28.22
CA THR A 141 -34.26 -38.90 27.65
C THR A 141 -33.80 -39.88 28.73
N THR A 142 -33.66 -41.15 28.34
CA THR A 142 -33.00 -42.19 29.16
C THR A 142 -31.89 -42.83 28.32
N PRO A 143 -30.60 -42.64 28.63
CA PRO A 143 -30.03 -41.86 29.75
C PRO A 143 -30.33 -40.36 29.66
N ALA A 144 -30.33 -39.67 30.80
CA ALA A 144 -30.62 -38.24 30.89
C ALA A 144 -29.56 -37.41 30.16
N GLN A 145 -29.99 -36.62 29.17
CA GLN A 145 -29.14 -35.69 28.44
C GLN A 145 -29.40 -34.26 28.91
N THR A 146 -28.33 -33.49 29.16
CA THR A 146 -28.42 -32.07 29.53
C THR A 146 -27.96 -31.21 28.35
N CYS A 147 -28.67 -30.12 28.06
CA CYS A 147 -28.26 -29.13 27.06
C CYS A 147 -27.87 -27.82 27.73
N ARG A 148 -26.71 -27.26 27.35
CA ARG A 148 -26.20 -25.97 27.84
C ARG A 148 -26.16 -24.96 26.71
N ILE A 149 -26.70 -23.78 26.96
CA ILE A 149 -26.57 -22.64 26.05
C ILE A 149 -25.27 -21.92 26.37
N GLN A 150 -24.40 -21.76 25.38
CA GLN A 150 -23.08 -21.17 25.58
C GLN A 150 -23.15 -19.64 25.68
N ASN A 151 -24.00 -19.03 24.85
CA ASN A 151 -24.22 -17.60 24.80
C ASN A 151 -25.72 -17.29 24.98
N PRO A 152 -26.28 -17.45 26.19
CA PRO A 152 -27.71 -17.33 26.45
C PRO A 152 -28.25 -15.92 26.28
N ASN A 153 -27.38 -14.91 26.30
CA ASN A 153 -27.73 -13.53 26.04
C ASN A 153 -26.55 -12.81 25.38
N GLY A 154 -26.83 -11.71 24.69
CA GLY A 154 -25.81 -10.91 24.01
C GLY A 154 -26.40 -9.90 23.03
N PRO A 155 -25.58 -9.02 22.45
CA PRO A 155 -26.01 -8.13 21.39
C PRO A 155 -26.11 -8.87 20.05
N ILE A 156 -27.05 -8.45 19.21
CA ILE A 156 -27.18 -8.97 17.85
C ILE A 156 -26.18 -8.27 16.92
N ILE A 157 -25.32 -9.05 16.29
CA ILE A 157 -24.20 -8.61 15.44
C ILE A 157 -24.32 -9.11 14.00
N ARG A 158 -23.58 -8.47 13.07
CA ARG A 158 -23.47 -8.85 11.65
C ARG A 158 -22.29 -9.79 11.39
N PRO A 159 -22.33 -10.62 10.33
CA PRO A 159 -23.43 -10.81 9.37
C PRO A 159 -24.60 -11.64 9.90
N GLN A 160 -24.38 -12.40 10.99
CA GLN A 160 -25.39 -13.21 11.65
C GLN A 160 -25.05 -13.37 13.15
N THR A 161 -26.07 -13.58 13.98
CA THR A 161 -25.91 -13.94 15.40
C THR A 161 -26.31 -15.40 15.57
N THR A 162 -25.35 -16.24 15.97
CA THR A 162 -25.58 -17.67 16.22
C THR A 162 -25.49 -17.96 17.70
N ILE A 163 -26.52 -18.60 18.23
CA ILE A 163 -26.61 -19.10 19.59
C ILE A 163 -26.24 -20.58 19.56
N PHE A 164 -25.19 -20.94 20.30
CA PHE A 164 -24.69 -22.30 20.35
C PHE A 164 -25.29 -23.02 21.56
N ILE A 165 -25.87 -24.20 21.31
CA ILE A 165 -26.37 -25.09 22.34
C ILE A 165 -25.69 -26.44 22.17
N THR A 166 -25.01 -26.89 23.22
CA THR A 166 -24.36 -28.20 23.26
C THR A 166 -25.11 -29.12 24.22
N CYS A 167 -25.49 -30.29 23.74
CA CYS A 167 -26.16 -31.33 24.52
C CYS A 167 -25.21 -32.50 24.76
N GLY A 168 -25.27 -33.10 25.94
CA GLY A 168 -24.43 -34.23 26.30
C GLY A 168 -24.91 -34.91 27.58
N THR A 169 -24.56 -36.18 27.73
CA THR A 169 -24.66 -36.92 29.02
C THR A 169 -23.51 -36.53 29.95
N SER A 170 -22.37 -36.18 29.36
CA SER A 170 -21.16 -35.65 30.01
C SER A 170 -20.66 -34.43 29.22
N PHE A 171 -19.85 -33.59 29.86
CA PHE A 171 -19.20 -32.43 29.23
C PHE A 171 -17.70 -32.53 29.42
N TYR A 172 -16.95 -32.21 28.37
CA TYR A 172 -15.49 -32.30 28.38
C TYR A 172 -14.85 -31.01 27.88
N ASP A 173 -13.60 -30.82 28.32
CA ASP A 173 -12.78 -29.68 27.97
C ASP A 173 -12.21 -29.83 26.55
N VAL A 174 -12.18 -28.71 25.84
CA VAL A 174 -11.47 -28.56 24.56
C VAL A 174 -10.28 -27.65 24.81
N SER A 175 -9.08 -28.19 24.61
CA SER A 175 -7.82 -27.49 24.81
C SER A 175 -7.09 -27.33 23.49
N VAL A 176 -6.27 -26.28 23.40
CA VAL A 176 -5.35 -26.05 22.30
C VAL A 176 -3.94 -25.91 22.86
N ARG A 177 -3.02 -26.67 22.31
CA ARG A 177 -1.59 -26.55 22.52
C ARG A 177 -0.98 -25.87 21.30
N VAL A 178 -0.31 -24.75 21.52
CA VAL A 178 0.43 -24.01 20.48
C VAL A 178 1.91 -24.28 20.63
N ILE A 179 2.59 -24.42 19.50
CA ILE A 179 4.04 -24.56 19.41
C ILE A 179 4.60 -23.70 18.26
N GLY A 180 5.84 -23.25 18.41
CA GLY A 180 6.53 -22.46 17.38
C GLY A 180 6.04 -21.02 17.27
N LEU A 181 5.45 -20.47 18.33
CA LEU A 181 5.03 -19.08 18.44
C LEU A 181 6.16 -18.24 19.04
N ASP A 182 6.62 -17.24 18.29
CA ASP A 182 7.68 -16.34 18.76
C ASP A 182 7.10 -15.32 19.76
N PRO A 183 7.60 -15.25 21.00
CA PRO A 183 7.03 -14.37 22.02
C PRO A 183 7.25 -12.89 21.71
N ALA A 184 8.30 -12.53 20.97
CA ALA A 184 8.57 -11.13 20.63
C ALA A 184 7.48 -10.57 19.70
N THR A 185 7.15 -11.28 18.64
CA THR A 185 6.07 -10.91 17.70
C THR A 185 4.69 -11.08 18.31
N ALA A 186 4.43 -12.18 19.02
CA ALA A 186 3.12 -12.47 19.61
C ALA A 186 2.74 -11.54 20.77
N SER A 187 3.71 -10.88 21.43
CA SER A 187 3.44 -9.87 22.46
C SER A 187 2.75 -8.61 21.92
N ALA A 188 3.01 -8.26 20.66
CA ALA A 188 2.42 -7.10 20.00
C ALA A 188 1.11 -7.45 19.27
N SER A 189 1.04 -8.64 18.68
CA SER A 189 -0.14 -9.13 17.96
C SER A 189 -0.37 -10.61 18.31
N PRO A 190 -1.23 -10.93 19.29
CA PRO A 190 -1.40 -12.30 19.78
C PRO A 190 -2.10 -13.21 18.77
N LEU A 191 -1.85 -14.51 18.90
CA LEU A 191 -2.64 -15.55 18.24
C LEU A 191 -3.95 -15.72 19.02
N ILE A 192 -5.09 -15.47 18.37
CA ILE A 192 -6.41 -15.60 19.00
C ILE A 192 -7.18 -16.70 18.28
N LEU A 193 -7.70 -17.65 19.06
CA LEU A 193 -8.53 -18.74 18.58
C LEU A 193 -9.92 -18.63 19.16
N GLN A 194 -10.90 -19.10 18.40
CA GLN A 194 -12.29 -19.12 18.84
C GLN A 194 -12.87 -20.52 18.67
N ASN A 195 -13.58 -21.00 19.70
CA ASN A 195 -14.49 -22.14 19.61
C ASN A 195 -15.88 -21.68 20.05
N MET A 196 -16.84 -21.69 19.11
CA MET A 196 -18.16 -21.09 19.33
C MET A 196 -18.03 -19.60 19.70
N THR A 197 -18.43 -19.19 20.92
CA THR A 197 -18.26 -17.82 21.41
C THR A 197 -16.98 -17.61 22.20
N ASP A 198 -16.35 -18.68 22.66
CA ASP A 198 -15.23 -18.59 23.59
C ASP A 198 -13.93 -18.36 22.84
N GLN A 199 -13.14 -17.43 23.36
CA GLN A 199 -11.85 -17.07 22.80
C GLN A 199 -10.73 -17.35 23.78
N ILE A 200 -9.61 -17.80 23.25
CA ILE A 200 -8.35 -17.99 23.97
C ILE A 200 -7.24 -17.27 23.20
N SER A 201 -6.27 -16.71 23.92
CA SER A 201 -5.23 -15.86 23.34
C SER A 201 -3.84 -16.32 23.76
N PHE A 202 -2.92 -16.44 22.81
CA PHE A 202 -1.56 -16.91 23.03
C PHE A 202 -0.54 -15.80 22.71
N THR A 203 0.40 -15.62 23.64
CA THR A 203 1.59 -14.76 23.47
C THR A 203 2.89 -15.55 23.55
N ASN A 204 2.82 -16.87 23.76
CA ASN A 204 3.92 -17.81 23.79
C ASN A 204 3.38 -19.24 23.60
N ASP A 205 4.29 -20.19 23.45
CA ASP A 205 3.97 -21.63 23.41
C ASP A 205 3.41 -22.10 24.75
N THR A 206 2.12 -22.46 24.74
CA THR A 206 1.44 -22.97 25.92
C THR A 206 0.22 -23.80 25.52
N THR A 207 -0.39 -24.47 26.50
CA THR A 207 -1.69 -25.11 26.36
C THR A 207 -2.73 -24.28 27.10
N GLN A 208 -3.81 -23.90 26.41
CA GLN A 208 -4.95 -23.22 27.00
C GLN A 208 -6.24 -23.99 26.72
N THR A 209 -7.20 -23.85 27.61
CA THR A 209 -8.48 -24.54 27.57
C THR A 209 -9.60 -23.50 27.41
N PHE A 210 -10.53 -23.74 26.49
CA PHE A 210 -11.72 -22.91 26.37
C PHE A 210 -12.56 -23.00 27.65
N GLY A 211 -13.14 -21.89 28.10
CA GLY A 211 -13.96 -21.87 29.31
C GLY A 211 -15.22 -22.73 29.21
N SER A 212 -15.80 -22.79 28.01
CA SER A 212 -17.00 -23.55 27.70
C SER A 212 -16.69 -25.00 27.35
N GLN A 213 -17.27 -25.90 28.13
CA GLN A 213 -17.20 -27.34 27.88
C GLN A 213 -18.17 -27.76 26.77
N VAL A 214 -17.75 -28.75 25.98
CA VAL A 214 -18.55 -29.31 24.89
C VAL A 214 -19.13 -30.66 25.34
N GLY A 215 -20.37 -30.94 24.98
CA GLY A 215 -21.04 -32.19 25.35
C GLY A 215 -20.44 -33.41 24.65
N ASP A 216 -20.52 -34.59 25.27
CA ASP A 216 -20.13 -35.84 24.61
C ASP A 216 -20.92 -36.03 23.29
N THR A 217 -20.27 -36.50 22.24
CA THR A 217 -20.77 -36.59 20.84
C THR A 217 -21.07 -35.25 20.15
N ALA A 218 -21.00 -34.11 20.85
CA ALA A 218 -21.21 -32.79 20.25
C ALA A 218 -19.98 -32.35 19.45
N ALA A 219 -20.22 -31.51 18.44
CA ALA A 219 -19.17 -30.98 17.56
C ALA A 219 -18.51 -29.73 18.17
N TYR A 220 -17.19 -29.63 18.01
CA TYR A 220 -16.40 -28.41 18.22
C TYR A 220 -15.88 -27.88 16.87
N SER A 221 -15.68 -26.57 16.79
CA SER A 221 -15.14 -25.91 15.60
C SER A 221 -14.27 -24.75 16.04
N ILE A 222 -12.96 -24.93 15.91
CA ILE A 222 -11.92 -23.99 16.29
C ILE A 222 -11.48 -23.23 15.03
N GLY A 223 -11.58 -21.91 15.09
CA GLY A 223 -11.14 -21.01 14.03
C GLY A 223 -10.05 -20.03 14.51
N PHE A 224 -9.25 -19.56 13.57
CA PHE A 224 -8.32 -18.44 13.79
C PHE A 224 -9.07 -17.11 13.70
N ILE A 225 -8.92 -16.28 14.72
CA ILE A 225 -9.39 -14.88 14.73
C ILE A 225 -8.24 -13.96 14.31
N SER A 226 -7.03 -14.22 14.81
CA SER A 226 -5.81 -13.51 14.41
C SER A 226 -4.63 -14.46 14.41
N VAL A 227 -3.67 -14.21 13.52
CA VAL A 227 -2.36 -14.86 13.49
C VAL A 227 -1.30 -13.76 13.51
N PRO A 228 -0.25 -13.86 14.36
CA PRO A 228 0.79 -12.84 14.41
C PRO A 228 1.49 -12.66 13.06
N PRO A 229 2.01 -11.46 12.75
CA PRO A 229 2.79 -11.24 11.53
C PRO A 229 4.02 -12.14 11.52
N LYS A 230 4.42 -12.59 10.32
CA LYS A 230 5.52 -13.54 10.06
C LYS A 230 5.30 -14.96 10.56
N HIS A 231 4.13 -15.27 11.12
CA HIS A 231 3.74 -16.65 11.45
C HIS A 231 2.74 -17.22 10.45
N THR A 232 2.94 -18.49 10.13
CA THR A 232 1.96 -19.34 9.45
C THR A 232 1.55 -20.42 10.43
N CYS A 233 0.33 -20.34 10.95
CA CYS A 233 -0.21 -21.31 11.91
C CYS A 233 -1.18 -22.30 11.24
N VAL A 234 -1.03 -23.59 11.54
CA VAL A 234 -1.88 -24.67 10.99
C VAL A 234 -2.29 -25.67 12.06
N PHE A 235 -3.45 -26.30 11.86
CA PHE A 235 -3.90 -27.40 12.70
C PHE A 235 -3.12 -28.68 12.38
N VAL A 236 -2.71 -29.40 13.42
CA VAL A 236 -2.03 -30.69 13.30
C VAL A 236 -2.85 -31.78 14.01
N PRO A 237 -3.30 -32.84 13.31
CA PRO A 237 -3.28 -33.00 11.85
C PRO A 237 -4.18 -31.96 11.14
N ALA A 238 -4.01 -31.81 9.82
CA ALA A 238 -4.82 -30.86 9.05
C ALA A 238 -6.31 -31.08 9.28
N LEU A 239 -7.08 -29.99 9.41
CA LEU A 239 -8.51 -29.96 9.71
C LEU A 239 -8.90 -30.43 11.12
N SER A 240 -7.95 -30.72 12.02
CA SER A 240 -8.25 -31.10 13.41
C SER A 240 -8.94 -30.01 14.25
N GLY A 241 -9.02 -28.78 13.74
CA GLY A 241 -9.83 -27.72 14.32
C GLY A 241 -11.34 -28.05 14.34
N ASN A 242 -11.81 -29.02 13.56
CA ASN A 242 -13.22 -29.44 13.54
C ASN A 242 -13.36 -30.92 13.87
N GLY A 243 -14.28 -31.27 14.77
CA GLY A 243 -14.55 -32.66 15.11
C GLY A 243 -15.65 -32.83 16.14
N ASN A 244 -15.90 -34.08 16.55
CA ASN A 244 -16.84 -34.41 17.62
C ASN A 244 -16.09 -34.94 18.83
N LEU A 245 -16.58 -34.63 20.03
CA LEU A 245 -16.10 -35.28 21.25
C LEU A 245 -16.53 -36.75 21.29
N ALA A 246 -15.67 -37.61 21.81
CA ALA A 246 -15.91 -39.05 21.94
C ALA A 246 -15.36 -39.58 23.27
N GLY A 247 -16.12 -39.41 24.35
CA GLY A 247 -15.84 -40.03 25.65
C GLY A 247 -14.68 -39.45 26.46
N GLY A 248 -14.19 -38.25 26.14
CA GLY A 248 -13.10 -37.60 26.89
C GLY A 248 -12.74 -36.19 26.40
N PRO A 249 -11.88 -35.46 27.15
CA PRO A 249 -11.36 -34.16 26.74
C PRO A 249 -10.41 -34.30 25.54
N VAL A 250 -10.36 -33.26 24.71
CA VAL A 250 -9.50 -33.22 23.50
C VAL A 250 -8.49 -32.08 23.61
N THR A 251 -7.25 -32.33 23.20
CA THR A 251 -6.24 -31.27 23.04
C THR A 251 -5.79 -31.24 21.58
N ILE A 252 -6.04 -30.12 20.91
CA ILE A 252 -5.67 -29.89 19.52
C ILE A 252 -4.29 -29.24 19.48
N LEU A 253 -3.42 -29.72 18.59
CA LEU A 253 -2.11 -29.13 18.36
C LEU A 253 -2.20 -28.12 17.21
N ILE A 254 -1.63 -26.94 17.43
CA ILE A 254 -1.41 -25.93 16.39
C ILE A 254 0.09 -25.72 16.26
N ASP A 255 0.56 -25.87 15.02
CA ASP A 255 1.93 -25.61 14.63
C ASP A 255 2.04 -24.24 13.99
N CYS A 256 2.86 -23.36 14.58
CA CYS A 256 3.16 -22.02 14.09
C CYS A 256 4.62 -21.85 13.68
N ILE A 257 5.40 -22.94 13.57
CA ILE A 257 6.84 -22.91 13.25
C ILE A 257 7.03 -22.23 11.89
N SER A 258 7.69 -21.07 11.90
CA SER A 258 7.82 -20.19 10.74
C SER A 258 9.22 -19.56 10.64
N PRO A 259 9.73 -19.30 9.42
CA PRO A 259 10.94 -18.52 9.22
C PRO A 259 10.67 -17.05 9.57
N LEU A 260 11.43 -16.53 10.53
CA LEU A 260 11.34 -15.15 10.99
C LEU A 260 12.26 -14.21 10.22
N GLN A 261 13.45 -14.71 9.86
CA GLN A 261 14.48 -13.90 9.23
C GLN A 261 15.36 -14.72 8.29
N TYR A 262 15.76 -14.07 7.20
CA TYR A 262 16.75 -14.57 6.26
C TYR A 262 17.99 -13.67 6.31
N SER A 263 19.17 -14.28 6.33
CA SER A 263 20.46 -13.61 6.26
C SER A 263 21.28 -14.18 5.10
N PRO A 264 21.94 -13.33 4.28
CA PRO A 264 22.00 -11.88 4.39
C PRO A 264 20.69 -11.20 3.96
N THR A 265 20.26 -10.18 4.69
CA THR A 265 19.05 -9.39 4.37
C THR A 265 19.18 -8.62 3.05
N SER A 266 20.42 -8.30 2.64
CA SER A 266 20.73 -7.65 1.37
C SER A 266 20.42 -8.50 0.15
N LYS A 267 20.23 -9.83 0.32
CA LYS A 267 20.10 -10.80 -0.76
C LYS A 267 21.29 -10.82 -1.72
N ILE A 268 22.46 -10.31 -1.31
CA ILE A 268 23.71 -10.39 -2.09
C ILE A 268 24.60 -11.43 -1.41
N LEU A 269 25.10 -12.38 -2.20
CA LEU A 269 25.82 -13.52 -1.67
C LEU A 269 27.22 -13.64 -2.29
N PHE A 270 28.23 -13.60 -1.41
CA PHE A 270 29.64 -13.80 -1.75
C PHE A 270 30.00 -15.29 -1.75
N PRO A 271 31.13 -15.70 -2.35
CA PRO A 271 31.46 -17.12 -2.50
C PRO A 271 31.61 -17.87 -1.18
N SER A 272 32.16 -17.23 -0.15
CA SER A 272 32.22 -17.79 1.20
C SER A 272 31.04 -17.38 2.09
N GLY A 273 30.15 -16.54 1.57
CA GLY A 273 28.95 -16.10 2.26
C GLY A 273 28.02 -17.29 2.50
N LYS A 274 27.37 -17.32 3.66
CA LYS A 274 26.41 -18.37 4.03
C LYS A 274 25.00 -17.79 4.07
N ILE A 275 24.01 -18.59 3.71
CA ILE A 275 22.62 -18.23 3.96
C ILE A 275 22.24 -18.76 5.34
N THR A 276 21.60 -17.94 6.16
CA THR A 276 21.06 -18.37 7.46
C THR A 276 19.59 -18.05 7.52
N ILE A 277 18.77 -19.05 7.84
CA ILE A 277 17.34 -18.92 8.07
C ILE A 277 17.15 -19.06 9.58
N GLN A 278 16.52 -18.08 10.20
CA GLN A 278 16.12 -18.14 11.59
C GLN A 278 14.63 -18.46 11.67
N PHE A 279 14.27 -19.43 12.49
CA PHE A 279 12.90 -19.88 12.71
C PHE A 279 12.39 -19.40 14.06
N SER A 280 11.08 -19.47 14.26
CA SER A 280 10.41 -19.15 15.52
C SER A 280 10.54 -20.21 16.60
N PHE A 281 11.21 -21.33 16.32
CA PHE A 281 11.25 -22.50 17.19
C PHE A 281 12.66 -23.09 17.27
N HIS A 282 13.10 -23.41 18.49
CA HIS A 282 14.34 -24.12 18.76
C HIS A 282 14.16 -25.63 18.61
N GLY A 283 14.97 -26.26 17.77
CA GLY A 283 14.92 -27.71 17.54
C GLY A 283 14.42 -28.07 16.14
N ILE A 284 15.04 -27.47 15.11
CA ILE A 284 14.83 -27.89 13.72
C ILE A 284 15.45 -29.28 13.51
N ASP A 285 14.69 -30.20 12.91
CA ASP A 285 15.11 -31.59 12.79
C ASP A 285 16.30 -31.72 11.80
N PRO A 286 17.47 -32.22 12.24
CA PRO A 286 18.63 -32.31 11.37
C PRO A 286 18.38 -33.19 10.14
N GLY A 287 18.65 -32.64 8.96
CA GLY A 287 18.49 -33.33 7.69
C GLY A 287 17.07 -33.35 7.13
N SER A 288 16.10 -32.66 7.75
CA SER A 288 14.72 -32.60 7.26
C SER A 288 14.57 -31.79 5.97
N CYS A 289 15.25 -30.65 5.84
CA CYS A 289 15.19 -29.82 4.64
C CYS A 289 15.95 -30.45 3.47
N GLY A 290 15.29 -30.58 2.33
CA GLY A 290 15.87 -31.02 1.06
C GLY A 290 15.74 -29.96 -0.05
N TYR A 291 16.65 -29.99 -1.02
CA TYR A 291 16.58 -29.09 -2.17
C TYR A 291 15.52 -29.51 -3.18
N ASN A 292 14.67 -28.57 -3.60
CA ASN A 292 13.79 -28.74 -4.75
C ASN A 292 14.52 -28.33 -6.04
N THR A 293 15.08 -29.32 -6.75
CA THR A 293 15.86 -29.09 -7.98
C THR A 293 15.02 -28.88 -9.23
N ALA A 294 13.72 -29.21 -9.18
CA ALA A 294 12.81 -29.07 -10.32
C ALA A 294 12.20 -27.67 -10.43
N ALA A 295 12.34 -26.84 -9.38
CA ALA A 295 11.84 -25.48 -9.37
C ALA A 295 12.55 -24.60 -10.41
N ALA A 296 11.76 -23.76 -11.09
CA ALA A 296 12.23 -22.80 -12.07
C ALA A 296 11.55 -21.44 -11.85
N ILE A 297 12.35 -20.38 -11.79
CA ILE A 297 11.90 -18.98 -11.76
C ILE A 297 12.50 -18.29 -12.98
N LEU A 298 11.65 -17.67 -13.80
CA LEU A 298 12.09 -17.03 -15.04
C LEU A 298 13.14 -15.95 -14.75
N GLY A 299 14.27 -15.99 -15.47
CA GLY A 299 15.37 -15.04 -15.31
C GLY A 299 16.29 -15.28 -14.11
N LYS A 300 16.10 -16.37 -13.35
CA LYS A 300 16.96 -16.72 -12.21
C LYS A 300 17.53 -18.13 -12.33
N THR A 301 18.75 -18.32 -11.83
CA THR A 301 19.40 -19.63 -11.78
C THR A 301 19.10 -20.38 -10.48
N ASN A 302 18.59 -21.61 -10.57
CA ASN A 302 18.45 -22.47 -9.39
C ASN A 302 19.81 -23.08 -9.03
N VAL A 303 20.43 -22.60 -7.93
CA VAL A 303 21.78 -23.03 -7.53
C VAL A 303 21.84 -24.52 -7.20
N ALA A 304 20.73 -25.10 -6.73
CA ALA A 304 20.66 -26.52 -6.43
C ALA A 304 20.81 -27.42 -7.68
N ASN A 305 20.61 -26.87 -8.88
CA ASN A 305 20.74 -27.59 -10.14
C ASN A 305 22.12 -27.42 -10.80
N THR A 306 22.83 -26.31 -10.52
CA THR A 306 23.98 -25.89 -11.34
C THR A 306 25.35 -26.21 -10.76
N THR A 307 25.46 -26.69 -9.51
CA THR A 307 26.74 -26.91 -8.84
C THR A 307 26.96 -28.37 -8.43
N SER A 308 28.15 -28.90 -8.72
CA SER A 308 28.64 -30.19 -8.20
C SER A 308 30.05 -30.01 -7.64
N PRO A 309 30.27 -30.11 -6.31
CA PRO A 309 29.30 -30.39 -5.23
C PRO A 309 28.28 -29.26 -4.99
N ARG A 310 27.14 -29.60 -4.37
CA ARG A 310 26.05 -28.67 -4.00
C ARG A 310 26.28 -28.03 -2.63
N PRO A 311 25.76 -26.81 -2.39
CA PRO A 311 25.82 -26.19 -1.07
C PRO A 311 25.27 -27.12 0.01
N SER A 312 25.96 -27.23 1.13
CA SER A 312 25.54 -28.10 2.22
C SER A 312 24.57 -27.39 3.15
N ILE A 313 23.57 -28.12 3.65
CA ILE A 313 22.64 -27.63 4.68
C ILE A 313 23.16 -28.11 6.02
N THR A 314 23.39 -27.18 6.94
CA THR A 314 23.91 -27.42 8.29
C THR A 314 22.88 -26.98 9.32
N TYR A 315 22.79 -27.74 10.41
CA TYR A 315 21.87 -27.55 11.52
C TYR A 315 22.71 -27.31 12.78
N PRO A 316 22.86 -26.05 13.24
CA PRO A 316 23.61 -25.75 14.45
C PRO A 316 22.97 -26.38 15.69
N SER A 317 23.79 -26.67 16.71
CA SER A 317 23.30 -27.11 18.01
C SER A 317 22.84 -25.92 18.86
N ALA A 318 22.09 -26.20 19.93
CA ALA A 318 21.72 -25.21 20.95
C ALA A 318 22.95 -24.37 21.39
N PRO A 319 22.81 -23.05 21.55
CA PRO A 319 21.56 -22.27 21.57
C PRO A 319 21.04 -21.79 20.20
N ASN A 320 21.69 -22.14 19.08
CA ASN A 320 21.32 -21.66 17.73
C ASN A 320 20.56 -22.71 16.90
N ASP A 321 19.94 -23.68 17.57
CA ASP A 321 19.14 -24.76 17.00
C ASP A 321 17.78 -24.29 16.46
N ASP A 322 17.52 -22.98 16.51
CA ASP A 322 16.47 -22.24 15.80
C ASP A 322 16.91 -21.80 14.39
N THR A 323 18.11 -22.16 13.95
CA THR A 323 18.63 -21.74 12.65
C THR A 323 18.97 -22.90 11.70
N VAL A 324 18.82 -22.65 10.40
CA VAL A 324 19.38 -23.50 9.33
C VAL A 324 20.39 -22.67 8.54
N VAL A 325 21.58 -23.23 8.34
CA VAL A 325 22.68 -22.56 7.67
C VAL A 325 23.03 -23.30 6.38
N ILE A 326 22.94 -22.62 5.25
CA ILE A 326 23.37 -23.13 3.95
C ILE A 326 24.78 -22.62 3.68
N ILE A 327 25.71 -23.55 3.49
CA ILE A 327 27.14 -23.27 3.29
C ILE A 327 27.48 -23.57 1.83
N PRO A 328 28.17 -22.65 1.13
CA PRO A 328 28.57 -22.86 -0.25
C PRO A 328 29.58 -23.99 -0.42
N SER A 329 29.67 -24.51 -1.63
CA SER A 329 30.61 -25.57 -2.00
C SER A 329 31.37 -25.20 -3.27
N GLY A 330 32.71 -25.27 -3.25
CA GLY A 330 33.56 -24.96 -4.40
C GLY A 330 33.41 -25.96 -5.55
N PRO A 331 33.84 -25.63 -6.78
CA PRO A 331 34.64 -24.45 -7.14
C PRO A 331 33.82 -23.17 -7.42
N ASP A 332 32.55 -23.28 -7.80
CA ASP A 332 31.71 -22.14 -8.18
C ASP A 332 30.87 -21.56 -7.03
N PHE A 333 31.03 -22.08 -5.81
CA PHE A 333 30.43 -21.67 -4.53
C PHE A 333 28.90 -21.56 -4.49
N TRP A 334 28.31 -20.69 -5.31
CA TRP A 334 26.87 -20.43 -5.50
C TRP A 334 26.42 -20.47 -6.97
N GLY A 335 27.26 -20.94 -7.91
CA GLY A 335 26.91 -21.11 -9.33
C GLY A 335 27.31 -19.93 -10.22
N PRO A 336 26.70 -19.75 -11.40
CA PRO A 336 27.02 -18.64 -12.30
C PRO A 336 26.59 -17.28 -11.71
N LEU A 337 27.22 -16.21 -12.20
CA LEU A 337 26.93 -14.83 -11.80
C LEU A 337 25.50 -14.41 -12.18
N GLY A 338 24.87 -13.59 -11.35
CA GLY A 338 23.55 -13.01 -11.61
C GLY A 338 22.51 -13.37 -10.55
N ASP A 339 21.22 -13.17 -10.89
CA ASP A 339 20.13 -13.52 -9.98
C ASP A 339 19.95 -15.04 -9.91
N ALA A 340 19.88 -15.53 -8.68
CA ALA A 340 19.82 -16.92 -8.34
C ALA A 340 18.78 -17.18 -7.25
N PHE A 341 18.41 -18.45 -7.08
CA PHE A 341 17.54 -18.85 -5.99
C PHE A 341 17.83 -20.28 -5.54
N ILE A 342 17.37 -20.57 -4.33
CA ILE A 342 17.32 -21.90 -3.72
C ILE A 342 15.90 -22.13 -3.21
N GLN A 343 15.40 -23.35 -3.37
CA GLN A 343 14.13 -23.76 -2.81
C GLN A 343 14.35 -24.98 -1.92
N LEU A 344 13.94 -24.88 -0.66
CA LEU A 344 14.00 -25.98 0.30
C LEU A 344 12.58 -26.51 0.54
N GLY A 345 12.39 -27.82 0.43
CA GLY A 345 11.14 -28.50 0.74
C GLY A 345 11.32 -29.54 1.83
N GLY A 346 10.22 -29.95 2.46
CA GLY A 346 10.20 -31.03 3.45
C GLY A 346 10.83 -30.70 4.81
N CYS A 347 11.13 -29.44 5.08
CA CYS A 347 11.68 -29.01 6.37
C CYS A 347 10.74 -29.31 7.54
N THR A 348 11.27 -29.89 8.61
CA THR A 348 10.52 -30.18 9.84
C THR A 348 11.24 -29.68 11.10
N GLY A 349 10.46 -29.42 12.15
CA GLY A 349 10.97 -29.10 13.49
C GLY A 349 10.15 -29.76 14.58
N GLY A 350 10.69 -29.78 15.81
CA GLY A 350 9.95 -30.27 16.97
C GLY A 350 9.58 -31.76 16.91
N GLY A 351 10.40 -32.59 16.24
CA GLY A 351 10.16 -34.03 16.12
C GLY A 351 9.23 -34.42 14.97
N GLY A 352 9.33 -33.74 13.83
CA GLY A 352 8.66 -34.11 12.58
C GLY A 352 7.49 -33.22 12.14
N LEU A 353 7.32 -32.03 12.73
CA LEU A 353 6.24 -31.11 12.38
C LEU A 353 6.63 -30.23 11.19
N PRO A 354 5.73 -30.01 10.21
CA PRO A 354 6.07 -29.32 8.98
C PRO A 354 6.17 -27.80 9.14
N ILE A 355 7.34 -27.23 8.82
CA ILE A 355 7.55 -25.78 8.87
C ILE A 355 6.65 -25.06 7.85
N GLN A 356 6.03 -23.93 8.23
CA GLN A 356 5.05 -23.18 7.43
C GLN A 356 3.91 -24.04 6.86
N GLY A 357 3.48 -25.08 7.59
CA GLY A 357 2.45 -26.00 7.10
C GLY A 357 2.87 -26.84 5.89
N GLY A 358 4.19 -27.01 5.70
CA GLY A 358 4.76 -27.87 4.64
C GLY A 358 4.98 -27.18 3.31
N ASN A 359 4.86 -25.84 3.26
CA ASN A 359 5.19 -25.06 2.07
C ASN A 359 6.71 -24.99 1.87
N ASP A 360 7.13 -24.94 0.61
CA ASP A 360 8.55 -24.80 0.27
C ASP A 360 9.08 -23.41 0.63
N LEU A 361 10.29 -23.36 1.20
CA LEU A 361 11.01 -22.13 1.51
C LEU A 361 11.79 -21.68 0.27
N VAL A 362 11.38 -20.57 -0.34
CA VAL A 362 12.06 -19.98 -1.50
C VAL A 362 12.97 -18.84 -1.08
N LEU A 363 14.25 -18.93 -1.44
CA LEU A 363 15.31 -17.99 -1.11
C LEU A 363 15.88 -17.41 -2.40
N GLU A 364 15.71 -16.11 -2.61
CA GLU A 364 16.22 -15.42 -3.79
C GLU A 364 17.40 -14.52 -3.44
N PHE A 365 18.45 -14.54 -4.25
CA PHE A 365 19.66 -13.74 -4.04
C PHE A 365 20.39 -13.44 -5.36
N THR A 366 21.32 -12.49 -5.34
CA THR A 366 22.24 -12.23 -6.44
C THR A 366 23.60 -12.82 -6.08
N ASN A 367 24.09 -13.76 -6.91
CA ASN A 367 25.38 -14.40 -6.75
C ASN A 367 26.51 -13.54 -7.33
N GLN A 368 27.50 -13.23 -6.50
CA GLN A 368 28.70 -12.45 -6.83
C GLN A 368 29.94 -13.34 -6.63
N SER A 369 30.28 -14.19 -7.62
CA SER A 369 31.49 -15.01 -7.61
C SER A 369 32.76 -14.12 -7.55
N ALA A 370 33.60 -14.30 -6.53
CA ALA A 370 34.66 -13.36 -6.12
C ALA A 370 35.96 -13.41 -6.94
N ILE A 371 35.96 -13.93 -8.16
CA ILE A 371 37.14 -13.79 -9.03
C ILE A 371 37.29 -12.32 -9.46
N ASN A 372 36.19 -11.57 -9.48
CA ASN A 372 36.13 -10.22 -10.03
C ASN A 372 35.67 -9.20 -8.98
N ASN A 373 36.11 -9.27 -7.73
CA ASN A 373 35.77 -8.23 -6.74
C ASN A 373 36.96 -7.29 -6.48
N ARG A 374 36.67 -6.03 -6.15
CA ARG A 374 37.66 -5.04 -5.69
C ARG A 374 37.21 -4.42 -4.38
N MET A 375 38.01 -4.57 -3.34
CA MET A 375 37.72 -4.03 -2.00
C MET A 375 38.35 -2.65 -1.86
N VAL A 376 37.55 -1.67 -1.45
CA VAL A 376 37.93 -0.28 -1.28
C VAL A 376 37.76 0.11 0.19
N ASP A 377 38.83 0.55 0.84
CA ASP A 377 38.84 1.04 2.21
C ASP A 377 39.68 2.32 2.26
N ILE A 378 39.05 3.45 2.62
CA ILE A 378 39.74 4.74 2.67
C ILE A 378 40.83 4.80 3.74
N GLY A 379 40.66 4.10 4.86
CA GLY A 379 41.58 4.14 5.99
C GLY A 379 42.75 3.17 5.87
N SER A 380 42.56 2.06 5.14
CA SER A 380 43.53 0.96 5.05
C SER A 380 44.01 0.65 3.62
N GLY A 381 43.46 1.33 2.61
CA GLY A 381 43.75 1.07 1.21
C GLY A 381 44.88 1.90 0.61
N ASN A 382 45.37 1.44 -0.53
CA ASN A 382 46.40 2.12 -1.32
C ASN A 382 46.10 1.94 -2.82
N ASP A 383 46.11 3.04 -3.58
CA ASP A 383 45.78 3.07 -5.00
C ASP A 383 47.00 2.71 -5.86
N ILE A 384 47.22 1.40 -5.97
CA ILE A 384 48.27 0.80 -6.81
C ILE A 384 47.65 -0.27 -7.71
N SER A 385 48.25 -0.50 -8.88
CA SER A 385 47.75 -1.52 -9.81
C SER A 385 47.64 -2.90 -9.13
N GLY A 386 46.50 -3.56 -9.29
CA GLY A 386 46.18 -4.83 -8.63
C GLY A 386 45.68 -4.71 -7.18
N CYS A 387 45.37 -3.50 -6.69
CA CYS A 387 44.79 -3.32 -5.36
C CYS A 387 43.37 -3.92 -5.24
N GLY A 388 42.92 -4.12 -3.99
CA GLY A 388 41.53 -4.49 -3.72
C GLY A 388 41.24 -5.98 -3.92
N THR A 389 42.26 -6.81 -4.11
CA THR A 389 42.11 -8.26 -4.33
C THR A 389 42.01 -9.05 -3.02
N GLY A 390 42.07 -8.40 -1.85
CA GLY A 390 42.19 -9.05 -0.56
C GLY A 390 43.58 -9.64 -0.27
N GLY A 391 44.55 -9.42 -1.16
CA GLY A 391 45.94 -9.88 -1.06
C GLY A 391 46.94 -8.89 -1.67
N PRO A 392 48.23 -9.24 -1.80
CA PRO A 392 49.24 -8.35 -2.40
C PRO A 392 48.91 -8.05 -3.88
N PRO A 393 49.32 -6.87 -4.42
CA PRO A 393 50.22 -5.90 -3.80
C PRO A 393 49.57 -4.96 -2.77
N SER A 394 48.24 -4.87 -2.74
CA SER A 394 47.48 -4.22 -1.67
C SER A 394 46.12 -4.88 -1.51
N ALA A 395 45.77 -5.24 -0.27
CA ALA A 395 44.50 -5.89 0.02
C ALA A 395 43.30 -5.01 -0.34
N TYR A 396 43.45 -3.68 -0.23
CA TYR A 396 42.40 -2.69 -0.47
C TYR A 396 42.89 -1.55 -1.37
N CYS A 397 42.02 -1.01 -2.22
CA CYS A 397 42.22 0.29 -2.84
C CYS A 397 41.76 1.41 -1.88
N SER A 398 42.31 2.61 -2.00
CA SER A 398 41.94 3.77 -1.17
C SER A 398 40.74 4.53 -1.75
N SER A 399 40.70 4.70 -3.08
CA SER A 399 39.64 5.43 -3.78
C SER A 399 38.70 4.52 -4.57
N ILE A 400 37.44 4.96 -4.69
CA ILE A 400 36.41 4.21 -5.42
C ILE A 400 36.72 4.23 -6.91
N GLU A 401 37.17 5.36 -7.46
CA GLU A 401 37.46 5.52 -8.88
C GLU A 401 38.60 4.59 -9.33
N PHE A 402 39.59 4.40 -8.46
CA PHE A 402 40.68 3.47 -8.73
C PHE A 402 40.21 2.02 -8.63
N GLY A 403 39.41 1.68 -7.60
CA GLY A 403 38.77 0.37 -7.50
C GLY A 403 37.92 -0.01 -8.71
N VAL A 404 37.16 0.96 -9.26
CA VAL A 404 36.42 0.80 -10.52
C VAL A 404 37.35 0.56 -11.70
N THR A 405 38.43 1.35 -11.81
CA THR A 405 39.42 1.19 -12.88
C THR A 405 40.02 -0.22 -12.86
N GLU A 406 40.41 -0.71 -11.68
CA GLU A 406 40.96 -2.06 -11.49
C GLU A 406 39.93 -3.18 -11.73
N CYS A 407 38.65 -2.88 -11.52
CA CYS A 407 37.56 -3.78 -11.86
C CYS A 407 37.34 -3.86 -13.37
N ASP A 408 37.33 -2.72 -14.06
CA ASP A 408 37.12 -2.62 -15.50
C ASP A 408 38.23 -3.36 -16.28
N LEU A 409 39.47 -3.36 -15.77
CA LEU A 409 40.60 -4.11 -16.32
C LEU A 409 40.38 -5.63 -16.37
N VAL A 410 39.44 -6.17 -15.57
CA VAL A 410 39.09 -7.59 -15.59
C VAL A 410 38.39 -7.98 -16.90
N GLY A 411 37.68 -7.04 -17.55
CA GLY A 411 36.95 -7.32 -18.79
C GLY A 411 35.75 -8.26 -18.64
N ALA A 412 35.31 -8.52 -17.42
CA ALA A 412 34.16 -9.36 -17.08
C ALA A 412 33.32 -8.68 -15.97
N PRO A 413 32.08 -9.14 -15.69
CA PRO A 413 31.28 -8.60 -14.59
C PRO A 413 32.09 -8.59 -13.29
N CYS A 414 32.19 -7.41 -12.67
CA CYS A 414 33.11 -7.13 -11.57
C CYS A 414 32.40 -6.27 -10.51
N SER A 415 32.68 -6.48 -9.23
CA SER A 415 32.02 -5.75 -8.14
C SER A 415 33.02 -5.04 -7.24
N VAL A 416 32.86 -3.72 -7.10
CA VAL A 416 33.63 -2.89 -6.17
C VAL A 416 32.86 -2.81 -4.85
N LEU A 417 33.45 -3.37 -3.80
CA LEU A 417 32.93 -3.39 -2.44
C LEU A 417 33.58 -2.25 -1.66
N VAL A 418 32.78 -1.39 -1.05
CA VAL A 418 33.28 -0.16 -0.43
C VAL A 418 32.97 -0.18 1.07
N ALA A 419 34.01 -0.03 1.88
CA ALA A 419 33.92 0.03 3.32
C ALA A 419 33.21 1.32 3.79
N ALA A 420 32.90 1.36 5.09
CA ALA A 420 32.34 2.52 5.75
C ALA A 420 33.38 3.64 5.77
N GLY A 421 32.93 4.85 5.49
CA GLY A 421 33.83 5.98 5.33
C GLY A 421 33.19 7.09 4.51
N THR A 422 33.82 8.26 4.52
CA THR A 422 33.47 9.38 3.64
C THR A 422 34.50 9.46 2.55
N TYR A 423 34.11 9.06 1.34
CA TYR A 423 34.92 9.08 0.15
C TYR A 423 34.68 10.38 -0.58
N VAL A 424 35.77 11.08 -0.90
CA VAL A 424 35.76 12.34 -1.63
C VAL A 424 36.40 12.08 -2.99
N PRO A 425 35.61 11.82 -4.05
CA PRO A 425 36.14 11.49 -5.35
C PRO A 425 36.98 12.64 -5.90
N THR A 426 38.16 12.34 -6.40
CA THR A 426 39.00 13.28 -7.16
C THR A 426 38.53 13.39 -8.61
N ARG A 427 37.82 12.36 -9.09
CA ARG A 427 37.14 12.35 -10.38
C ARG A 427 35.74 11.73 -10.33
N ARG A 428 34.90 11.95 -11.35
CA ARG A 428 33.61 11.27 -11.48
C ARG A 428 33.82 9.76 -11.42
N ILE A 429 32.96 9.08 -10.67
CA ILE A 429 32.91 7.63 -10.67
C ILE A 429 32.16 7.22 -11.95
N SER A 430 32.90 6.80 -12.98
CA SER A 430 32.33 6.40 -14.28
C SER A 430 32.22 4.89 -14.35
N LEU A 431 31.01 4.38 -14.56
CA LEU A 431 30.71 2.96 -14.77
C LEU A 431 30.36 2.75 -16.24
N SER A 432 31.38 2.50 -17.06
CA SER A 432 31.21 2.27 -18.51
C SER A 432 31.28 0.80 -18.94
N SER A 433 31.69 -0.09 -18.04
CA SER A 433 31.83 -1.53 -18.29
C SER A 433 30.68 -2.31 -17.62
N GLN A 434 30.98 -3.49 -17.08
CA GLN A 434 30.08 -4.38 -16.36
C GLN A 434 30.31 -4.32 -14.83
N THR A 435 30.78 -3.17 -14.34
CA THR A 435 31.24 -2.97 -12.97
C THR A 435 30.12 -2.49 -12.05
N SER A 436 29.84 -3.25 -10.99
CA SER A 436 28.90 -2.91 -9.93
C SER A 436 29.58 -2.23 -8.74
N LEU A 437 28.85 -1.39 -8.02
CA LEU A 437 29.27 -0.72 -6.79
C LEU A 437 28.37 -1.15 -5.63
N LEU A 438 28.96 -1.62 -4.54
CA LEU A 438 28.25 -2.01 -3.33
C LEU A 438 28.90 -1.37 -2.11
N GLY A 439 28.15 -0.53 -1.39
CA GLY A 439 28.55 0.10 -0.14
C GLY A 439 28.02 -0.63 1.10
N GLY A 440 28.39 -0.17 2.28
CA GLY A 440 27.86 -0.68 3.55
C GLY A 440 28.75 -1.68 4.29
N PHE A 441 30.02 -1.84 3.90
CA PHE A 441 30.91 -2.83 4.54
C PHE A 441 31.66 -2.22 5.74
N PRO A 442 31.96 -2.97 6.80
CA PRO A 442 32.84 -2.47 7.87
C PRO A 442 34.27 -2.25 7.36
N SER A 443 34.99 -1.28 7.93
CA SER A 443 36.41 -1.09 7.62
C SER A 443 37.24 -2.35 7.94
N GLY A 444 38.22 -2.64 7.09
CA GLY A 444 39.00 -3.89 7.10
C GLY A 444 38.21 -5.12 6.67
N PHE A 445 36.91 -5.00 6.38
CA PHE A 445 36.03 -6.08 5.94
C PHE A 445 35.99 -7.27 6.91
N GLY A 446 36.14 -7.02 8.21
CA GLY A 446 36.06 -8.04 9.27
C GLY A 446 34.70 -8.75 9.36
N GLY A 447 33.67 -8.20 8.72
CA GLY A 447 32.41 -8.86 8.41
C GLY A 447 32.07 -8.66 6.93
N LEU A 448 31.81 -9.75 6.21
CA LEU A 448 31.53 -9.70 4.76
C LEU A 448 30.08 -9.31 4.41
N ASN A 449 29.29 -8.88 5.40
CA ASN A 449 27.91 -8.48 5.17
C ASN A 449 27.82 -6.97 5.03
N SER A 450 27.24 -6.50 3.93
CA SER A 450 26.86 -5.10 3.79
C SER A 450 25.72 -4.79 4.74
N ASP A 451 25.93 -3.80 5.59
CA ASP A 451 24.96 -3.18 6.48
C ASP A 451 25.11 -1.66 6.38
N PRO A 452 24.47 -1.03 5.37
CA PRO A 452 24.58 0.41 5.16
C PRO A 452 24.04 1.28 6.32
N VAL A 453 23.27 0.69 7.25
CA VAL A 453 22.74 1.39 8.42
C VAL A 453 23.82 1.55 9.47
N ASN A 454 24.50 0.46 9.82
CA ASN A 454 25.55 0.47 10.85
C ASN A 454 26.93 0.85 10.30
N ASN A 455 27.17 0.62 9.00
CA ASN A 455 28.43 0.87 8.32
C ASN A 455 28.23 1.84 7.13
N PRO A 456 27.87 3.11 7.36
CA PRO A 456 27.52 4.02 6.29
C PRO A 456 28.71 4.31 5.36
N THR A 457 28.52 4.08 4.06
CA THR A 457 29.45 4.50 3.00
C THR A 457 28.93 5.78 2.34
N ILE A 458 29.66 6.88 2.51
CA ILE A 458 29.28 8.20 2.03
C ILE A 458 30.18 8.57 0.85
N ILE A 459 29.59 8.93 -0.28
CA ILE A 459 30.30 9.53 -1.42
C ILE A 459 29.95 11.02 -1.41
N GLN A 460 30.95 11.86 -1.24
CA GLN A 460 30.78 13.30 -1.12
C GLN A 460 31.60 14.02 -2.20
N ASP A 461 30.91 14.71 -3.11
CA ASP A 461 31.55 15.54 -4.12
C ASP A 461 32.36 16.69 -3.45
N PRO A 462 33.67 16.85 -3.75
CA PRO A 462 34.60 17.74 -3.04
C PRO A 462 34.35 19.25 -3.13
N GLY A 463 33.42 19.75 -3.95
CA GLY A 463 33.03 21.16 -3.84
C GLY A 463 33.87 22.17 -4.63
N ILE A 464 34.61 21.79 -5.68
CA ILE A 464 35.41 22.74 -6.50
C ILE A 464 34.76 22.95 -7.88
N GLY A 465 33.62 23.63 -7.94
CA GLY A 465 32.94 23.97 -9.20
C GLY A 465 32.99 25.46 -9.51
N GLY A 466 33.32 25.80 -10.76
CA GLY A 466 33.35 27.16 -11.29
C GLY A 466 31.96 27.74 -11.63
N PRO A 467 31.89 29.03 -11.98
CA PRO A 467 30.63 29.79 -12.07
C PRO A 467 29.82 29.61 -13.36
N ALA A 468 30.17 28.66 -14.24
CA ALA A 468 29.45 28.44 -15.50
C ALA A 468 29.25 26.94 -15.75
N PHE A 469 28.08 26.59 -16.29
CA PHE A 469 27.63 25.25 -16.71
C PHE A 469 28.70 24.16 -16.76
N CYS A 470 28.41 22.99 -16.16
CA CYS A 470 29.12 21.72 -16.32
C CYS A 470 30.48 21.83 -17.01
N ASP A 471 31.47 22.36 -16.31
CA ASP A 471 32.83 22.35 -16.79
C ASP A 471 33.52 21.01 -16.44
N ALA A 472 34.79 20.88 -16.81
CA ALA A 472 35.56 19.65 -16.78
C ALA A 472 35.78 19.01 -15.39
N SER A 473 35.04 19.40 -14.34
CA SER A 473 35.28 19.02 -12.94
C SER A 473 34.04 18.58 -12.13
N PHE A 474 33.01 18.06 -12.83
CA PHE A 474 31.90 17.19 -12.36
C PHE A 474 30.49 17.80 -12.22
N CYS A 475 29.57 17.29 -13.06
CA CYS A 475 28.13 17.54 -12.99
C CYS A 475 27.31 16.36 -12.44
N SER A 476 27.90 15.17 -12.36
CA SER A 476 27.31 13.98 -11.77
C SER A 476 28.31 13.29 -10.85
N VAL A 477 27.87 12.81 -9.68
CA VAL A 477 28.76 12.10 -8.74
C VAL A 477 29.09 10.71 -9.29
N ILE A 478 28.06 9.98 -9.73
CA ILE A 478 28.17 8.70 -10.41
C ILE A 478 27.57 8.84 -11.81
N ASP A 479 28.32 8.39 -12.82
CA ASP A 479 27.89 8.34 -14.21
C ASP A 479 27.90 6.89 -14.70
N ILE A 480 26.75 6.41 -15.19
CA ILE A 480 26.58 5.06 -15.74
C ILE A 480 26.31 5.19 -17.23
N ALA A 481 27.26 4.71 -18.04
CA ALA A 481 27.20 4.80 -19.49
C ALA A 481 27.76 3.53 -20.12
N THR A 482 26.95 2.46 -20.13
CA THR A 482 27.39 1.13 -20.54
C THR A 482 26.48 0.52 -21.61
N ASN A 483 27.11 -0.07 -22.61
CA ASN A 483 26.48 -0.94 -23.62
C ASN A 483 26.97 -2.40 -23.50
N SER A 484 27.70 -2.72 -22.43
CA SER A 484 28.42 -4.01 -22.28
C SER A 484 27.56 -5.12 -21.65
N LEU A 485 26.32 -4.83 -21.25
CA LEU A 485 25.41 -5.76 -20.58
C LEU A 485 24.67 -6.67 -21.58
N THR A 486 25.38 -7.62 -22.17
CA THR A 486 24.91 -8.41 -23.32
C THR A 486 24.05 -9.64 -22.98
N SER A 487 24.08 -10.14 -21.74
CA SER A 487 23.30 -11.29 -21.25
C SER A 487 22.22 -10.86 -20.26
N ALA A 488 21.08 -11.56 -20.23
CA ALA A 488 19.99 -11.32 -19.28
C ALA A 488 20.39 -11.54 -17.80
N SER A 489 21.47 -12.27 -17.55
CA SER A 489 22.05 -12.47 -16.22
C SER A 489 22.96 -11.32 -15.77
N ASN A 490 23.34 -10.41 -16.68
CA ASN A 490 24.32 -9.37 -16.37
C ASN A 490 23.61 -8.13 -15.83
N ASN A 491 23.82 -7.88 -14.54
CA ASN A 491 23.28 -6.74 -13.83
C ASN A 491 24.42 -5.82 -13.39
N LEU A 492 24.31 -4.53 -13.69
CA LEU A 492 25.12 -3.48 -13.08
C LEU A 492 24.35 -2.91 -11.89
N ILE A 493 24.89 -3.05 -10.68
CA ILE A 493 24.21 -2.67 -9.45
C ILE A 493 24.95 -1.53 -8.78
N VAL A 494 24.24 -0.49 -8.35
CA VAL A 494 24.73 0.53 -7.41
C VAL A 494 23.85 0.47 -6.17
N SER A 495 24.42 0.08 -5.02
CA SER A 495 23.65 -0.14 -3.80
C SER A 495 24.36 0.23 -2.50
N GLY A 496 23.61 0.73 -1.52
CA GLY A 496 24.08 0.91 -0.15
C GLY A 496 24.93 2.16 0.10
N PHE A 497 24.81 3.18 -0.75
CA PHE A 497 25.56 4.43 -0.60
C PHE A 497 24.70 5.59 -0.11
N SER A 498 25.32 6.51 0.63
CA SER A 498 24.84 7.89 0.78
C SER A 498 25.61 8.79 -0.19
N ILE A 499 24.97 9.19 -1.28
CA ILE A 499 25.55 9.99 -2.36
C ILE A 499 25.15 11.45 -2.15
N ARG A 500 26.14 12.31 -1.96
CA ARG A 500 25.95 13.75 -1.72
C ARG A 500 26.54 14.53 -2.88
N ALA A 501 25.65 15.12 -3.69
CA ALA A 501 26.05 15.99 -4.78
C ALA A 501 26.58 17.32 -4.26
N ASN A 502 27.35 18.01 -5.11
CA ASN A 502 27.99 19.26 -4.77
C ASN A 502 26.96 20.38 -4.45
N PRO A 503 26.97 20.92 -3.21
CA PRO A 503 26.07 22.01 -2.83
C PRO A 503 26.31 23.33 -3.57
N ASN A 504 27.54 23.57 -4.04
CA ASN A 504 27.98 24.85 -4.59
C ASN A 504 27.83 24.94 -6.12
N ASN A 505 27.70 23.80 -6.80
CA ASN A 505 27.56 23.81 -8.25
C ASN A 505 26.23 24.41 -8.67
N VAL A 506 26.24 25.18 -9.75
CA VAL A 506 25.01 25.74 -10.33
C VAL A 506 24.09 24.65 -10.89
N SER A 507 24.67 23.58 -11.44
CA SER A 507 23.95 22.36 -11.79
C SER A 507 24.66 21.14 -11.22
N SER A 508 23.89 20.19 -10.68
CA SER A 508 24.45 18.94 -10.15
C SER A 508 23.44 17.81 -10.18
N VAL A 509 23.94 16.60 -10.44
CA VAL A 509 23.18 15.36 -10.43
C VAL A 509 23.83 14.38 -9.45
N GLY A 510 23.03 13.68 -8.64
CA GLY A 510 23.56 12.61 -7.80
C GLY A 510 24.06 11.44 -8.65
N VAL A 511 23.14 10.80 -9.38
CA VAL A 511 23.44 9.67 -10.26
C VAL A 511 22.88 9.95 -11.66
N THR A 512 23.70 9.74 -12.69
CA THR A 512 23.27 9.82 -14.08
C THR A 512 23.38 8.45 -14.73
N ILE A 513 22.35 8.04 -15.46
CA ILE A 513 22.34 6.86 -16.33
C ILE A 513 22.08 7.37 -17.73
N GLN A 514 23.04 7.20 -18.63
CA GLN A 514 22.97 7.77 -19.96
C GLN A 514 23.44 6.79 -21.03
N ASN A 515 22.81 6.83 -22.20
CA ASN A 515 23.20 6.05 -23.38
C ASN A 515 23.37 4.54 -23.10
N SER A 516 22.64 4.01 -22.11
CA SER A 516 22.77 2.63 -21.65
C SER A 516 21.64 1.79 -22.23
N ARG A 517 21.71 1.54 -23.54
CA ARG A 517 20.78 0.68 -24.27
C ARG A 517 21.48 -0.63 -24.63
N PHE A 518 20.92 -1.74 -24.16
CA PHE A 518 21.48 -3.08 -24.36
C PHE A 518 20.35 -4.09 -24.59
N ASN A 519 20.70 -5.25 -25.15
CA ASN A 519 19.70 -6.21 -25.65
C ASN A 519 19.07 -7.11 -24.57
N ALA A 520 19.73 -7.32 -23.43
CA ALA A 520 19.28 -8.31 -22.44
C ALA A 520 19.58 -8.00 -20.97
N GLY A 521 20.74 -7.42 -20.62
CA GLY A 521 21.13 -7.17 -19.22
C GLY A 521 20.33 -6.06 -18.55
N GLN A 522 20.73 -5.59 -17.36
CA GLN A 522 19.96 -4.60 -16.59
C GLN A 522 20.83 -3.67 -15.73
N VAL A 523 20.43 -2.40 -15.59
CA VAL A 523 21.01 -1.47 -14.60
C VAL A 523 20.08 -1.38 -13.39
N ARG A 524 20.64 -1.47 -12.18
CA ARG A 524 19.89 -1.47 -10.91
C ARG A 524 20.45 -0.45 -9.92
N ILE A 525 19.61 0.48 -9.48
CA ILE A 525 19.91 1.44 -8.41
C ILE A 525 19.07 1.04 -7.20
N LEU A 526 19.72 0.55 -6.15
CA LEU A 526 19.03 -0.12 -5.03
C LEU A 526 19.43 0.46 -3.67
N ASN A 527 18.46 0.74 -2.80
CA ASN A 527 18.72 1.04 -1.38
C ASN A 527 19.79 2.14 -1.13
N ASN A 528 19.84 3.15 -2.00
CA ASN A 528 20.73 4.29 -1.84
C ASN A 528 20.00 5.48 -1.23
N ILE A 529 20.78 6.37 -0.64
CA ILE A 529 20.34 7.70 -0.23
C ILE A 529 21.03 8.71 -1.13
N ILE A 530 20.30 9.37 -2.02
CA ILE A 530 20.84 10.30 -3.01
C ILE A 530 20.34 11.72 -2.68
N PHE A 531 21.27 12.61 -2.37
CA PHE A 531 20.96 13.97 -1.91
C PHE A 531 21.66 15.04 -2.74
N GLY A 532 20.87 15.96 -3.30
CA GLY A 532 21.36 17.12 -4.05
C GLY A 532 21.90 18.28 -3.21
N ASN A 533 21.71 18.22 -1.88
CA ASN A 533 22.11 19.21 -0.86
C ASN A 533 21.37 20.57 -0.96
N GLU A 534 21.17 21.23 0.18
CA GLU A 534 20.33 22.44 0.29
C GLU A 534 21.21 23.67 0.62
N THR A 535 21.50 24.53 -0.36
CA THR A 535 22.27 25.77 -0.16
C THR A 535 21.42 27.03 -0.30
N SER A 536 21.88 28.09 0.38
CA SER A 536 21.56 29.54 0.33
C SER A 536 20.25 30.02 -0.34
N PRO A 537 19.54 31.00 0.25
CA PRO A 537 18.23 31.51 -0.23
C PRO A 537 18.22 32.32 -1.55
N ALA A 538 19.34 32.39 -2.30
CA ALA A 538 19.41 33.14 -3.56
C ALA A 538 19.29 32.20 -4.77
N ILE A 539 18.29 32.43 -5.64
CA ILE A 539 18.04 31.61 -6.84
C ILE A 539 19.08 31.93 -7.92
N ALA A 540 20.00 31.00 -8.17
CA ALA A 540 20.87 31.02 -9.35
C ALA A 540 20.21 30.31 -10.55
N ALA A 541 20.55 30.70 -11.79
CA ALA A 541 20.11 29.96 -12.98
C ALA A 541 20.80 28.59 -13.03
N GLY A 542 20.09 27.47 -13.02
CA GLY A 542 20.70 26.13 -12.97
C GLY A 542 19.71 25.02 -12.60
N THR A 543 20.20 23.78 -12.51
CA THR A 543 19.37 22.58 -12.29
C THR A 543 19.98 21.61 -11.26
N LYS A 544 19.21 21.24 -10.25
CA LYS A 544 19.60 20.25 -9.24
C LYS A 544 18.77 18.98 -9.37
N VAL A 545 19.42 17.85 -9.66
CA VAL A 545 18.73 16.57 -9.90
C VAL A 545 19.25 15.48 -8.96
N GLY A 546 18.35 14.65 -8.42
CA GLY A 546 18.76 13.47 -7.65
C GLY A 546 19.27 12.36 -8.58
N LEU A 547 18.39 11.85 -9.44
CA LEU A 547 18.66 10.80 -10.41
C LEU A 547 18.22 11.23 -11.81
N ALA A 548 19.10 11.09 -12.80
CA ALA A 548 18.78 11.32 -14.20
C ALA A 548 18.94 10.02 -15.02
N ILE A 549 17.95 9.69 -15.84
CA ILE A 549 17.95 8.56 -16.77
C ILE A 549 17.68 9.11 -18.16
N GLN A 550 18.64 8.96 -19.07
CA GLN A 550 18.59 9.55 -20.38
C GLN A 550 18.97 8.52 -21.44
N ASN A 551 18.19 8.41 -22.51
CA ASN A 551 18.50 7.53 -23.64
C ASN A 551 18.93 6.10 -23.21
N SER A 552 18.24 5.52 -22.22
CA SER A 552 18.62 4.25 -21.58
C SER A 552 17.41 3.33 -21.43
N ASP A 553 17.62 2.02 -21.39
CA ASP A 553 16.54 1.02 -21.33
C ASP A 553 16.78 0.00 -20.22
N ASN A 554 15.71 -0.66 -19.76
CA ASN A 554 15.76 -1.71 -18.74
C ASN A 554 16.54 -1.31 -17.47
N VAL A 555 16.07 -0.25 -16.82
CA VAL A 555 16.62 0.23 -15.55
C VAL A 555 15.62 -0.04 -14.44
N ILE A 556 16.09 -0.59 -13.32
CA ILE A 556 15.31 -0.73 -12.08
C ILE A 556 15.85 0.22 -11.02
N VAL A 557 14.97 1.02 -10.45
CA VAL A 557 15.25 1.90 -9.31
C VAL A 557 14.35 1.46 -8.17
N SER A 558 14.93 0.87 -7.11
CA SER A 558 14.14 0.30 -6.01
C SER A 558 14.67 0.61 -4.63
N GLY A 559 13.79 0.96 -3.69
CA GLY A 559 14.14 1.13 -2.28
C GLY A 559 15.02 2.35 -1.99
N ASN A 560 15.14 3.31 -2.91
CA ASN A 560 16.02 4.46 -2.73
C ASN A 560 15.30 5.63 -2.05
N TRP A 561 16.07 6.46 -1.36
CA TRP A 561 15.64 7.80 -0.95
C TRP A 561 16.35 8.84 -1.82
N ILE A 562 15.61 9.49 -2.71
CA ILE A 562 16.11 10.43 -3.69
C ILE A 562 15.55 11.82 -3.37
N ARG A 563 16.44 12.75 -3.02
CA ARG A 563 16.09 14.15 -2.82
C ARG A 563 16.95 15.01 -3.73
N ALA A 564 16.30 15.90 -4.47
CA ALA A 564 16.98 16.93 -5.23
C ALA A 564 17.72 17.93 -4.32
N GLY A 565 18.38 18.93 -4.91
CA GLY A 565 18.98 20.06 -4.18
C GLY A 565 18.15 21.33 -4.31
N SER A 566 18.46 22.35 -3.50
CA SER A 566 17.83 23.68 -3.56
C SER A 566 18.85 24.78 -3.95
N GLY A 567 18.40 26.03 -4.10
CA GLY A 567 19.28 27.18 -4.41
C GLY A 567 19.44 27.50 -5.91
N THR A 568 18.67 26.84 -6.78
CA THR A 568 18.70 27.09 -8.24
C THR A 568 17.29 27.31 -8.81
N GLY A 569 17.16 27.64 -10.09
CA GLY A 569 15.84 27.81 -10.73
C GLY A 569 15.02 26.53 -10.81
N PHE A 570 15.66 25.35 -10.88
CA PHE A 570 15.00 24.08 -11.13
C PHE A 570 15.53 22.95 -10.22
N SER A 571 14.62 22.22 -9.60
CA SER A 571 14.91 21.09 -8.73
C SER A 571 14.05 19.88 -9.12
N SER A 572 14.67 18.72 -9.38
CA SER A 572 13.96 17.49 -9.74
C SER A 572 14.49 16.28 -8.99
N GLY A 573 13.60 15.50 -8.36
CA GLY A 573 13.98 14.24 -7.71
C GLY A 573 14.54 13.25 -8.73
N VAL A 574 13.71 12.87 -9.70
CA VAL A 574 14.04 11.97 -10.80
C VAL A 574 13.72 12.63 -12.14
N ASN A 575 14.61 12.48 -13.13
CA ASN A 575 14.35 12.87 -14.52
C ASN A 575 14.51 11.63 -15.42
N ILE A 576 13.53 11.37 -16.29
CA ILE A 576 13.54 10.27 -17.26
C ILE A 576 13.29 10.86 -18.65
N ASP A 577 14.27 10.74 -19.53
CA ASP A 577 14.21 11.33 -20.87
C ASP A 577 14.58 10.31 -21.96
N LEU A 578 13.76 10.24 -23.01
CA LEU A 578 13.92 9.37 -24.19
C LEU A 578 14.33 7.92 -23.83
N SER A 579 13.72 7.34 -22.80
CA SER A 579 14.16 6.08 -22.18
C SER A 579 13.03 5.05 -22.09
N GLY A 580 13.39 3.78 -22.00
CA GLY A 580 12.45 2.70 -21.71
C GLY A 580 11.88 1.98 -22.94
N THR A 581 12.49 2.13 -24.11
CA THR A 581 12.03 1.52 -25.37
C THR A 581 13.17 0.75 -26.04
N PRO A 582 13.11 -0.60 -26.13
CA PRO A 582 11.91 -1.45 -26.01
C PRO A 582 11.57 -1.92 -24.59
N GLN A 583 12.47 -1.78 -23.61
CA GLN A 583 12.29 -2.30 -22.25
C GLN A 583 12.11 -1.14 -21.26
N PRO A 584 11.03 -1.12 -20.45
CA PRO A 584 10.64 0.06 -19.68
C PRO A 584 11.58 0.33 -18.51
N ILE A 585 11.55 1.57 -18.03
CA ILE A 585 12.13 1.97 -16.75
C ILE A 585 11.17 1.60 -15.62
N ILE A 586 11.67 0.92 -14.58
CA ILE A 586 10.85 0.50 -13.44
C ILE A 586 11.33 1.24 -12.20
N LEU A 587 10.43 2.01 -11.58
CA LEU A 587 10.66 2.65 -10.28
C LEU A 587 9.67 2.10 -9.26
N LYS A 588 10.20 1.40 -8.26
CA LYS A 588 9.41 0.74 -7.22
C LYS A 588 9.89 1.13 -5.81
N GLN A 589 8.98 1.38 -4.87
CA GLN A 589 9.33 1.50 -3.44
C GLN A 589 10.36 2.60 -3.14
N ASN A 590 10.36 3.71 -3.87
CA ASN A 590 11.28 4.83 -3.62
C ASN A 590 10.57 5.97 -2.88
N LEU A 591 11.36 6.74 -2.12
CA LEU A 591 10.99 8.06 -1.63
C LEU A 591 11.65 9.10 -2.53
N ILE A 592 10.85 9.94 -3.18
CA ILE A 592 11.33 10.86 -4.20
C ILE A 592 10.80 12.25 -3.92
N ASP A 593 11.70 13.23 -3.81
CA ASP A 593 11.34 14.60 -3.44
C ASP A 593 12.05 15.63 -4.33
N GLY A 594 11.26 16.53 -4.93
CA GLY A 594 11.74 17.82 -5.40
C GLY A 594 11.78 18.80 -4.23
N VAL A 595 12.87 19.56 -4.07
CA VAL A 595 13.02 20.46 -2.92
C VAL A 595 13.48 21.84 -3.32
N GLN A 596 12.84 22.85 -2.73
CA GLN A 596 13.23 24.24 -2.89
C GLN A 596 13.04 25.02 -1.59
N SER A 597 14.08 25.74 -1.18
CA SER A 597 14.09 26.56 0.02
C SER A 597 13.47 27.93 -0.21
N ALA A 598 13.54 28.47 -1.44
CA ALA A 598 12.94 29.74 -1.80
C ALA A 598 12.69 29.84 -3.31
N GLY A 599 11.42 30.01 -3.70
CA GLY A 599 11.02 30.25 -5.08
C GLY A 599 11.46 29.16 -6.07
N GLY A 600 11.37 29.45 -7.37
CA GLY A 600 11.76 28.53 -8.43
C GLY A 600 10.80 27.35 -8.62
N PHE A 601 11.25 26.33 -9.35
CA PHE A 601 10.49 25.13 -9.69
C PHE A 601 11.02 23.90 -8.96
N ALA A 602 10.13 23.11 -8.35
CA ALA A 602 10.48 21.85 -7.70
C ALA A 602 9.53 20.72 -8.09
N THR A 603 10.08 19.60 -8.57
CA THR A 603 9.28 18.44 -8.94
C THR A 603 9.84 17.12 -8.42
N GLY A 604 8.97 16.17 -8.10
CA GLY A 604 9.39 14.81 -7.79
C GLY A 604 9.91 14.09 -9.03
N PHE A 605 9.17 14.20 -10.13
CA PHE A 605 9.46 13.56 -11.40
C PHE A 605 9.38 14.52 -12.58
N ILE A 606 10.29 14.34 -13.53
CA ILE A 606 10.15 14.79 -14.91
C ILE A 606 10.22 13.56 -15.80
N ILE A 607 9.26 13.41 -16.70
CA ILE A 607 9.18 12.29 -17.63
C ILE A 607 8.94 12.84 -19.02
N SER A 608 9.88 12.61 -19.92
CA SER A 608 9.83 13.10 -21.29
C SER A 608 10.10 11.97 -22.29
N GLY A 609 9.15 11.73 -23.19
CA GLY A 609 9.34 10.79 -24.31
C GLY A 609 9.70 9.36 -23.90
N SER A 610 9.21 8.89 -22.75
CA SER A 610 9.73 7.67 -22.11
C SER A 610 8.63 6.65 -21.78
N SER A 611 8.99 5.36 -21.72
CA SER A 611 8.13 4.29 -21.22
C SER A 611 8.57 3.87 -19.82
N ALA A 612 7.67 3.95 -18.85
CA ALA A 612 8.00 3.69 -17.46
C ALA A 612 6.84 3.07 -16.67
N ILE A 613 7.21 2.32 -15.63
CA ILE A 613 6.33 1.77 -14.61
C ILE A 613 6.75 2.36 -13.27
N ILE A 614 5.86 3.13 -12.67
CA ILE A 614 6.07 3.84 -11.42
C ILE A 614 5.06 3.32 -10.41
N VAL A 615 5.54 2.51 -9.48
CA VAL A 615 4.71 1.71 -8.59
C VAL A 615 5.16 1.79 -7.14
N ASP A 616 4.21 1.92 -6.20
CA ASP A 616 4.50 1.94 -4.76
C ASP A 616 5.55 3.00 -4.37
N ASN A 617 5.57 4.18 -4.97
CA ASN A 617 6.49 5.26 -4.59
C ASN A 617 5.79 6.33 -3.75
N LYS A 618 6.57 7.00 -2.90
CA LYS A 618 6.13 8.20 -2.17
C LYS A 618 6.78 9.43 -2.82
N ILE A 619 5.97 10.37 -3.30
CA ILE A 619 6.43 11.51 -4.08
C ILE A 619 6.16 12.83 -3.34
N ASN A 620 7.19 13.64 -3.12
CA ASN A 620 7.18 14.94 -2.43
C ASN A 620 6.70 14.89 -0.97
N ALA A 621 6.84 13.73 -0.30
CA ALA A 621 6.50 13.57 1.11
C ALA A 621 7.29 14.54 2.01
N HIS A 622 8.58 14.73 1.74
CA HIS A 622 9.43 15.63 2.52
C HIS A 622 9.04 17.10 2.31
N GLN A 623 8.84 17.49 1.06
CA GLN A 623 8.38 18.83 0.72
C GLN A 623 7.03 19.12 1.34
N TYR A 624 6.07 18.18 1.24
CA TYR A 624 4.79 18.28 1.90
C TYR A 624 4.97 18.54 3.37
N LEU A 625 5.75 17.73 4.10
CA LEU A 625 5.90 17.89 5.55
C LEU A 625 6.55 19.19 5.99
N ASN A 626 7.58 19.65 5.28
CA ASN A 626 8.40 20.76 5.71
C ASN A 626 7.85 22.11 5.19
N PRO A 627 7.26 22.95 6.05
CA PRO A 627 6.72 24.24 5.64
C PRO A 627 7.80 25.27 5.28
N SER A 628 9.09 25.02 5.59
CA SER A 628 10.17 25.92 5.19
C SER A 628 10.53 25.79 3.71
N LEU A 629 10.05 24.75 3.04
CA LEU A 629 10.26 24.55 1.61
C LEU A 629 9.13 25.25 0.84
N VAL A 630 9.46 26.30 0.12
CA VAL A 630 8.50 27.21 -0.53
C VAL A 630 8.85 27.50 -2.00
N PRO A 631 8.86 26.47 -2.87
CA PRO A 631 8.94 26.69 -4.32
C PRO A 631 7.80 27.58 -4.82
N SER A 632 8.07 28.36 -5.88
CA SER A 632 7.04 29.13 -6.58
C SER A 632 6.07 28.20 -7.31
N LEU A 633 6.60 27.20 -8.00
CA LEU A 633 5.84 26.19 -8.73
C LEU A 633 6.30 24.79 -8.29
N THR A 634 5.36 23.91 -7.98
CA THR A 634 5.68 22.55 -7.55
C THR A 634 4.80 21.49 -8.16
N MET A 635 5.41 20.36 -8.53
CA MET A 635 4.72 19.24 -9.16
C MET A 635 5.14 17.91 -8.52
N GLY A 636 4.23 16.96 -8.34
CA GLY A 636 4.61 15.56 -8.05
C GLY A 636 5.23 14.94 -9.30
N PHE A 637 4.50 15.01 -10.41
CA PHE A 637 4.93 14.59 -11.73
C PHE A 637 4.77 15.73 -12.73
N LEU A 638 5.80 15.96 -13.53
CA LEU A 638 5.71 16.70 -14.78
C LEU A 638 5.90 15.71 -15.94
N ILE A 639 4.87 15.54 -16.74
CA ILE A 639 4.90 14.69 -17.93
C ILE A 639 4.96 15.61 -19.15
N ASP A 640 6.08 15.55 -19.86
CA ASP A 640 6.39 16.34 -21.05
C ASP A 640 6.72 15.41 -22.23
N ASP A 641 5.68 14.81 -22.81
CA ASP A 641 5.77 13.83 -23.88
C ASP A 641 5.65 14.45 -25.29
N ALA A 642 6.11 15.69 -25.50
CA ALA A 642 6.01 16.36 -26.80
C ALA A 642 6.69 15.59 -27.98
N SER A 643 7.59 14.65 -27.67
CA SER A 643 8.41 13.91 -28.64
C SER A 643 7.69 12.78 -29.38
N GLY A 644 6.46 12.40 -29.00
CA GLY A 644 5.65 11.43 -29.76
C GLY A 644 6.18 9.99 -29.79
N VAL A 645 7.09 9.63 -28.88
CA VAL A 645 7.67 8.27 -28.81
C VAL A 645 6.56 7.26 -28.45
N PRO A 646 6.38 6.18 -29.25
CA PRO A 646 5.39 5.15 -28.95
C PRO A 646 5.77 4.40 -27.67
N GLY A 647 4.79 4.16 -26.79
CA GLY A 647 5.05 3.54 -25.49
C GLY A 647 3.87 3.61 -24.54
N PHE A 648 4.10 3.21 -23.29
CA PHE A 648 3.13 3.28 -22.21
C PHE A 648 3.75 3.94 -20.97
N LEU A 649 2.91 4.63 -20.19
CA LEU A 649 3.30 5.17 -18.89
C LEU A 649 2.29 4.70 -17.85
N SER A 650 2.76 3.90 -16.89
CA SER A 650 1.92 3.34 -15.83
C SER A 650 2.35 3.91 -14.47
N ILE A 651 1.45 4.64 -13.82
CA ILE A 651 1.62 5.25 -12.50
C ILE A 651 0.53 4.67 -11.60
N PHE A 652 0.87 3.74 -10.72
CA PHE A 652 -0.13 3.13 -9.86
C PHE A 652 0.34 2.78 -8.46
N ASN A 653 -0.60 2.71 -7.51
CA ASN A 653 -0.34 2.43 -6.11
C ASN A 653 0.66 3.43 -5.45
N ASN A 654 0.76 4.67 -5.95
CA ASN A 654 1.67 5.67 -5.38
C ASN A 654 0.97 6.56 -4.34
N HIS A 655 1.76 7.15 -3.44
CA HIS A 655 1.35 8.27 -2.59
C HIS A 655 1.97 9.54 -3.16
N ILE A 656 1.13 10.42 -3.69
CA ILE A 656 1.54 11.62 -4.41
C ILE A 656 1.16 12.82 -3.55
N TYR A 657 2.14 13.49 -2.97
CA TYR A 657 1.89 14.68 -2.18
C TYR A 657 2.01 15.93 -3.06
N VAL A 658 0.94 16.69 -3.15
CA VAL A 658 0.94 18.02 -3.76
C VAL A 658 1.79 18.92 -2.88
N GLY A 659 2.88 19.44 -3.46
CA GLY A 659 3.91 20.16 -2.73
C GLY A 659 3.45 21.47 -2.09
N ASN A 660 4.33 22.06 -1.29
CA ASN A 660 4.11 23.36 -0.67
C ASN A 660 4.50 24.48 -1.66
N SER A 661 3.53 25.21 -2.22
CA SER A 661 3.78 26.51 -2.89
C SER A 661 2.98 27.61 -2.18
N PRO A 662 3.60 28.78 -1.87
CA PRO A 662 2.92 29.96 -1.33
C PRO A 662 2.27 30.82 -2.43
N ALA A 663 2.51 30.52 -3.71
CA ALA A 663 1.91 31.26 -4.81
C ALA A 663 0.38 31.05 -4.83
N ILE A 664 -0.36 31.93 -5.50
CA ILE A 664 -1.83 31.99 -5.39
C ILE A 664 -2.57 31.60 -6.66
N ALA A 665 -1.86 31.34 -7.77
CA ALA A 665 -2.47 31.02 -9.04
C ALA A 665 -2.88 29.54 -9.13
N MET A 666 -4.01 29.30 -9.80
CA MET A 666 -4.27 28.09 -10.61
C MET A 666 -3.05 27.18 -10.82
N ALA A 667 -2.98 26.00 -10.18
CA ALA A 667 -2.01 24.95 -10.47
C ALA A 667 -0.53 25.20 -10.08
N ASP A 668 -0.25 26.25 -9.31
CA ASP A 668 1.09 26.50 -8.75
C ASP A 668 1.60 25.35 -7.87
N ALA A 669 0.70 24.52 -7.35
CA ALA A 669 1.05 23.24 -6.77
C ALA A 669 0.15 22.14 -7.33
N THR A 670 0.78 21.21 -8.02
CA THR A 670 0.09 20.17 -8.79
C THR A 670 0.57 18.77 -8.37
N GLY A 671 -0.32 17.80 -8.30
CA GLY A 671 0.03 16.39 -8.12
C GLY A 671 0.67 15.82 -9.38
N ILE A 672 -0.12 15.70 -10.45
CA ILE A 672 0.31 15.20 -11.76
C ILE A 672 0.00 16.26 -12.81
N SER A 673 1.04 16.77 -13.47
CA SER A 673 0.90 17.66 -14.61
C SER A 673 1.09 16.89 -15.91
N LEU A 674 0.05 16.85 -16.72
CA LEU A 674 0.08 16.40 -18.11
C LEU A 674 0.31 17.65 -18.96
N GLY A 675 1.59 17.99 -19.15
CA GLY A 675 2.02 19.14 -19.93
C GLY A 675 1.71 18.95 -21.41
N PHE A 676 2.54 18.12 -22.05
CA PHE A 676 2.44 17.80 -23.47
C PHE A 676 2.14 16.31 -23.66
N ALA A 677 0.87 15.93 -23.63
CA ALA A 677 0.49 14.53 -23.89
C ALA A 677 0.75 14.17 -25.37
N ALA A 678 1.58 13.15 -25.61
CA ALA A 678 1.81 12.65 -26.97
C ALA A 678 0.50 12.11 -27.59
N PRO A 679 0.14 12.53 -28.82
CA PRO A 679 -1.00 11.95 -29.53
C PRO A 679 -0.87 10.42 -29.64
N GLY A 680 -1.81 9.68 -29.05
CA GLY A 680 -1.86 8.22 -29.11
C GLY A 680 -1.14 7.46 -27.99
N LYS A 681 -0.38 8.13 -27.11
CA LYS A 681 0.20 7.49 -25.91
C LYS A 681 -0.90 7.19 -24.89
N VAL A 682 -0.86 6.00 -24.31
CA VAL A 682 -1.85 5.54 -23.32
C VAL A 682 -1.24 5.65 -21.92
N TYR A 683 -1.94 6.37 -21.05
CA TYR A 683 -1.56 6.53 -19.65
C TYR A 683 -2.41 5.62 -18.77
N THR A 684 -1.76 4.89 -17.85
CA THR A 684 -2.44 4.10 -16.82
C THR A 684 -2.16 4.74 -15.46
N ILE A 685 -3.07 5.58 -14.97
CA ILE A 685 -2.98 6.24 -13.67
C ILE A 685 -4.02 5.60 -12.75
N ALA A 686 -3.61 4.68 -11.89
CA ALA A 686 -4.57 3.88 -11.12
C ALA A 686 -4.21 3.68 -9.66
N ASN A 687 -5.22 3.58 -8.78
CA ASN A 687 -5.03 3.22 -7.37
C ASN A 687 -4.04 4.14 -6.62
N ASN A 688 -3.87 5.41 -7.03
CA ASN A 688 -2.99 6.36 -6.37
C ASN A 688 -3.75 7.15 -5.30
N GLN A 689 -3.03 7.53 -4.23
CA GLN A 689 -3.47 8.52 -3.24
C GLN A 689 -2.84 9.86 -3.58
N ILE A 690 -3.65 10.90 -3.83
CA ILE A 690 -3.17 12.25 -4.12
C ILE A 690 -3.51 13.16 -2.95
N PHE A 691 -2.50 13.65 -2.23
CA PHE A 691 -2.64 14.43 -0.99
C PHE A 691 -2.39 15.92 -1.21
N ALA A 692 -3.32 16.79 -0.82
CA ALA A 692 -3.05 18.23 -0.68
C ALA A 692 -3.19 18.71 0.77
N ARG A 693 -2.53 19.83 1.10
CA ARG A 693 -2.69 20.53 2.38
C ARG A 693 -3.77 21.61 2.28
N SER A 694 -4.80 21.54 3.13
CA SER A 694 -5.78 22.60 3.43
C SER A 694 -6.60 23.13 2.23
N SER A 695 -7.63 23.93 2.51
CA SER A 695 -8.57 24.52 1.55
C SER A 695 -7.97 25.67 0.71
N VAL A 696 -6.67 25.64 0.40
CA VAL A 696 -6.04 26.71 -0.38
C VAL A 696 -6.44 26.59 -1.84
N THR A 697 -6.76 27.75 -2.41
CA THR A 697 -6.94 28.03 -3.84
C THR A 697 -6.25 27.07 -4.81
N ASN A 698 -4.92 27.08 -4.73
CA ASN A 698 -4.03 26.88 -5.85
C ASN A 698 -3.55 25.45 -6.06
N ARG A 699 -4.25 24.48 -5.47
CA ARG A 699 -3.88 23.07 -5.51
C ARG A 699 -4.64 22.35 -6.60
N VAL A 700 -3.93 21.54 -7.38
CA VAL A 700 -4.51 20.73 -8.46
C VAL A 700 -4.01 19.30 -8.35
N GLY A 701 -4.90 18.34 -8.60
CA GLY A 701 -4.60 16.92 -8.48
C GLY A 701 -4.00 16.43 -9.78
N ILE A 702 -4.74 16.68 -10.87
CA ILE A 702 -4.29 16.47 -12.24
C ILE A 702 -4.49 17.76 -13.02
N LEU A 703 -3.43 18.21 -13.70
CA LEU A 703 -3.45 19.37 -14.59
C LEU A 703 -3.33 18.91 -16.04
N TYR A 704 -4.24 19.36 -16.91
CA TYR A 704 -4.06 19.33 -18.36
C TYR A 704 -3.61 20.71 -18.81
N ALA A 705 -2.32 20.86 -19.08
CA ALA A 705 -1.76 22.16 -19.46
C ALA A 705 -2.01 22.45 -20.93
N ASP A 706 -1.54 21.58 -21.83
CA ASP A 706 -1.47 21.89 -23.26
C ASP A 706 -2.11 20.84 -24.19
N ALA A 707 -2.46 19.65 -23.68
CA ALA A 707 -3.13 18.61 -24.47
C ALA A 707 -3.92 17.61 -23.62
N TYR A 708 -4.92 16.97 -24.24
CA TYR A 708 -5.61 15.81 -23.65
C TYR A 708 -4.84 14.52 -23.91
N PRO A 709 -4.82 13.57 -22.94
CA PRO A 709 -4.31 12.23 -23.17
C PRO A 709 -5.21 11.48 -24.16
N SER A 710 -4.72 10.35 -24.69
CA SER A 710 -5.55 9.46 -25.52
C SER A 710 -6.84 9.06 -24.78
N ALA A 711 -7.96 8.98 -25.49
CA ALA A 711 -9.24 8.51 -24.92
C ALA A 711 -9.16 7.06 -24.38
N ALA A 712 -8.17 6.28 -24.83
CA ALA A 712 -7.88 4.96 -24.29
C ALA A 712 -7.15 4.98 -22.94
N SER A 713 -6.72 6.16 -22.48
CA SER A 713 -6.05 6.33 -21.18
C SER A 713 -6.99 5.99 -20.04
N PHE A 714 -6.41 5.39 -19.01
CA PHE A 714 -7.10 4.76 -17.92
C PHE A 714 -6.72 5.45 -16.61
N ILE A 715 -7.64 6.24 -16.07
CA ILE A 715 -7.42 7.06 -14.88
C ILE A 715 -8.47 6.64 -13.84
N ARG A 716 -8.27 5.55 -13.08
CA ARG A 716 -9.33 4.95 -12.26
C ARG A 716 -8.85 4.47 -10.88
N GLY A 717 -9.77 4.42 -9.91
CA GLY A 717 -9.47 3.95 -8.55
C GLY A 717 -8.55 4.87 -7.74
N ASN A 718 -8.31 6.10 -8.21
CA ASN A 718 -7.52 7.10 -7.51
C ASN A 718 -8.39 7.88 -6.51
N ASN A 719 -7.76 8.30 -5.42
CA ASN A 719 -8.37 9.17 -4.42
C ASN A 719 -7.78 10.58 -4.47
N PHE A 720 -8.64 11.60 -4.62
CA PHE A 720 -8.29 13.01 -4.74
C PHE A 720 -8.58 13.77 -3.45
N PHE A 721 -7.71 13.64 -2.45
CA PHE A 721 -7.96 14.12 -1.09
C PHE A 721 -8.20 15.63 -0.97
N LEU A 722 -9.29 16.04 -0.29
CA LEU A 722 -9.70 17.44 0.00
C LEU A 722 -10.24 18.19 -1.22
N ASP A 723 -11.09 17.53 -2.02
CA ASP A 723 -11.76 18.10 -3.19
C ASP A 723 -10.76 18.75 -4.18
N VAL A 724 -9.56 18.18 -4.26
CA VAL A 724 -8.50 18.71 -5.12
C VAL A 724 -8.93 18.51 -6.58
N PRO A 725 -9.09 19.60 -7.36
CA PRO A 725 -9.69 19.52 -8.68
C PRO A 725 -8.77 18.88 -9.72
N VAL A 726 -9.40 18.41 -10.79
CA VAL A 726 -8.75 18.25 -12.09
C VAL A 726 -8.91 19.56 -12.84
N LEU A 727 -7.80 20.19 -13.24
CA LEU A 727 -7.82 21.47 -13.94
C LEU A 727 -7.51 21.26 -15.43
N ASP A 728 -8.41 21.76 -16.28
CA ASP A 728 -8.28 21.76 -17.73
C ASP A 728 -7.93 23.16 -18.24
N VAL A 729 -6.63 23.49 -18.26
CA VAL A 729 -6.14 24.77 -18.80
C VAL A 729 -6.28 24.79 -20.32
N PHE A 730 -6.01 23.66 -20.97
CA PHE A 730 -6.14 23.49 -22.42
C PHE A 730 -7.56 23.80 -22.94
N GLY A 731 -8.58 23.32 -22.24
CA GLY A 731 -10.00 23.55 -22.52
C GLY A 731 -10.56 24.89 -22.04
N GLY A 732 -9.71 25.84 -21.64
CA GLY A 732 -10.13 27.20 -21.25
C GLY A 732 -10.10 27.49 -19.74
N GLY A 733 -9.33 26.74 -18.95
CA GLY A 733 -9.16 26.99 -17.52
C GLY A 733 -10.30 26.48 -16.65
N VAL A 734 -10.88 25.33 -17.01
CA VAL A 734 -12.06 24.77 -16.36
C VAL A 734 -11.66 23.80 -15.24
N GLU A 735 -12.24 23.98 -14.06
CA GLU A 735 -12.08 23.05 -12.94
C GLU A 735 -13.15 21.95 -12.95
N TYR A 736 -12.74 20.72 -12.67
CA TYR A 736 -13.64 19.59 -12.47
C TYR A 736 -13.44 18.99 -11.07
N LYS A 737 -14.55 18.74 -10.37
CA LYS A 737 -14.62 18.12 -9.04
C LYS A 737 -15.60 16.95 -9.06
N PHE A 738 -15.48 16.04 -8.09
CA PHE A 738 -16.35 14.86 -8.05
C PHE A 738 -17.74 15.20 -7.50
N CYS A 739 -18.75 15.15 -8.35
CA CYS A 739 -20.16 15.16 -7.98
C CYS A 739 -20.66 13.72 -7.88
N GLY A 740 -20.60 13.15 -6.68
CA GLY A 740 -20.83 11.72 -6.49
C GLY A 740 -19.71 10.89 -7.12
N ALA A 741 -20.04 10.05 -8.11
CA ALA A 741 -19.07 9.22 -8.84
C ALA A 741 -18.63 9.84 -10.18
N VAL A 742 -19.12 11.04 -10.51
CA VAL A 742 -18.88 11.68 -11.82
C VAL A 742 -18.02 12.93 -11.61
N LEU A 743 -16.95 13.04 -12.38
CA LEU A 743 -16.11 14.23 -12.43
C LEU A 743 -16.79 15.29 -13.32
N SER A 744 -17.16 16.43 -12.73
CA SER A 744 -17.98 17.47 -13.38
C SER A 744 -17.58 18.88 -12.95
N GLN A 745 -17.99 19.88 -13.74
CA GLN A 745 -17.70 21.30 -13.46
C GLN A 745 -18.47 21.83 -12.26
N ASP A 746 -19.72 21.39 -12.10
CA ASP A 746 -20.58 21.79 -11.00
C ASP A 746 -21.48 20.62 -10.55
N CYS A 747 -22.11 20.76 -9.39
CA CYS A 747 -22.95 19.75 -8.76
C CYS A 747 -24.19 20.41 -8.13
N ILE A 748 -25.35 20.32 -8.81
CA ILE A 748 -26.61 20.86 -8.29
C ILE A 748 -27.47 19.71 -7.79
N LEU A 749 -27.77 19.67 -6.49
CA LEU A 749 -28.58 18.61 -5.87
C LEU A 749 -28.07 17.19 -6.20
N SER A 750 -26.74 17.01 -6.22
CA SER A 750 -26.06 15.77 -6.59
C SER A 750 -26.19 15.36 -8.08
N PHE A 751 -26.64 16.27 -8.95
CA PHE A 751 -26.61 16.09 -10.39
C PHE A 751 -25.37 16.77 -10.99
N PRO A 752 -24.51 16.01 -11.70
CA PRO A 752 -23.31 16.57 -12.33
C PRO A 752 -23.69 17.47 -13.52
N ILE A 753 -23.11 18.66 -13.58
CA ILE A 753 -23.22 19.59 -14.71
C ILE A 753 -21.86 19.70 -15.39
N GLY A 754 -21.84 19.56 -16.71
CA GLY A 754 -20.60 19.58 -17.50
C GLY A 754 -19.64 18.44 -17.12
N PRO A 755 -20.01 17.16 -17.36
CA PRO A 755 -19.13 16.04 -17.04
C PRO A 755 -17.89 16.00 -17.95
N ILE A 756 -16.75 15.57 -17.41
CA ILE A 756 -15.49 15.50 -18.15
C ILE A 756 -15.51 14.48 -19.31
N SER A 757 -16.42 13.50 -19.27
CA SER A 757 -16.48 12.37 -20.21
C SER A 757 -16.69 12.76 -21.67
N GLY A 758 -17.04 14.02 -21.96
CA GLY A 758 -17.15 14.55 -23.32
C GLY A 758 -15.84 15.07 -23.93
N LEU A 759 -14.77 15.21 -23.16
CA LEU A 759 -13.50 15.79 -23.61
C LEU A 759 -12.53 14.78 -24.24
N GLY A 760 -12.81 13.47 -24.12
CA GLY A 760 -11.89 12.42 -24.56
C GLY A 760 -10.63 12.30 -23.68
N ALA A 761 -10.63 12.90 -22.49
CA ALA A 761 -9.51 12.95 -21.56
C ALA A 761 -9.32 11.66 -20.72
N GLY A 762 -9.51 10.49 -21.33
CA GLY A 762 -9.42 9.19 -20.65
C GLY A 762 -10.63 8.84 -19.77
N ASN A 763 -10.59 7.65 -19.16
CA ASN A 763 -11.67 7.10 -18.35
C ASN A 763 -11.46 7.38 -16.85
N TYR A 764 -12.36 8.18 -16.25
CA TYR A 764 -12.34 8.61 -14.84
C TYR A 764 -13.26 7.82 -13.88
N THR A 765 -13.85 6.71 -14.31
CA THR A 765 -14.81 5.97 -13.48
C THR A 765 -14.17 5.36 -12.23
N ASN A 766 -14.90 5.32 -11.12
CA ASN A 766 -14.46 4.81 -9.80
C ASN A 766 -13.30 5.58 -9.15
N ASN A 767 -12.98 6.79 -9.59
CA ASN A 767 -12.24 7.71 -8.74
C ASN A 767 -13.21 8.39 -7.76
N TYR A 768 -12.65 8.92 -6.69
CA TYR A 768 -13.43 9.56 -5.64
C TYR A 768 -12.56 10.59 -4.89
N ASP A 769 -13.21 11.42 -4.09
CA ASP A 769 -12.56 12.24 -3.08
C ASP A 769 -13.07 11.84 -1.70
N LYS A 770 -12.19 11.20 -0.93
CA LYS A 770 -12.43 10.87 0.47
C LYS A 770 -11.22 11.21 1.30
N ASN A 771 -11.47 11.81 2.46
CA ASN A 771 -10.46 12.03 3.48
C ASN A 771 -10.06 10.70 4.14
N PRO A 772 -8.78 10.30 4.05
CA PRO A 772 -8.31 9.10 4.71
C PRO A 772 -8.18 9.15 6.22
N GLN A 773 -8.51 10.28 6.86
CA GLN A 773 -8.51 10.46 8.31
C GLN A 773 -7.19 10.03 8.98
N PHE A 774 -6.08 10.16 8.24
CA PHE A 774 -4.76 9.83 8.76
C PHE A 774 -4.36 10.79 9.87
N LYS A 775 -3.69 10.27 10.90
CA LYS A 775 -3.03 11.09 11.91
C LYS A 775 -2.08 12.05 11.22
N THR A 776 -2.13 13.32 11.61
CA THR A 776 -1.19 14.33 11.12
C THR A 776 0.24 13.91 11.45
N ALA A 777 1.07 13.74 10.42
CA ALA A 777 2.47 13.40 10.60
C ALA A 777 3.28 14.64 10.99
N THR A 778 4.07 14.52 12.05
CA THR A 778 5.02 15.52 12.56
C THR A 778 6.47 15.17 12.27
N SER A 779 6.73 14.01 11.64
CA SER A 779 8.06 13.62 11.17
C SER A 779 7.96 12.86 9.86
N ILE A 780 9.07 12.82 9.13
CA ILE A 780 9.20 12.01 7.92
C ILE A 780 8.88 10.53 8.23
N ALA A 781 9.27 10.05 9.42
CA ALA A 781 8.96 8.70 9.92
C ALA A 781 7.49 8.44 10.25
N GLN A 782 6.69 9.48 10.46
CA GLN A 782 5.26 9.34 10.66
C GLN A 782 4.46 9.37 9.35
N VAL A 783 4.99 10.03 8.31
CA VAL A 783 4.55 9.77 6.92
C VAL A 783 4.94 8.35 6.47
N TRP A 784 5.73 7.65 7.29
CA TRP A 784 6.14 6.26 7.04
C TRP A 784 5.23 5.20 7.66
N ASN A 785 4.46 5.49 8.72
CA ASN A 785 3.52 4.55 9.36
C ASN A 785 2.16 5.23 9.61
N PHE A 786 1.19 5.01 8.71
CA PHE A 786 -0.10 5.71 8.69
C PHE A 786 -1.17 5.09 9.60
N ASN A 787 -0.84 4.62 10.80
CA ASN A 787 -1.82 3.92 11.64
C ASN A 787 -2.06 4.63 12.96
N VAL A 788 -3.03 5.56 12.98
CA VAL A 788 -4.05 5.62 14.04
C VAL A 788 -5.31 6.28 13.47
N PRO A 789 -6.41 5.55 13.27
CA PRO A 789 -7.72 6.15 13.05
C PRO A 789 -8.10 7.02 14.26
N THR A 790 -8.57 8.25 14.05
CA THR A 790 -9.29 8.97 15.11
C THR A 790 -10.77 8.58 15.08
N GLY A 791 -11.21 7.78 16.05
CA GLY A 791 -12.63 7.44 16.27
C GLY A 791 -13.06 6.05 15.76
N LEU A 792 -14.27 5.64 16.13
CA LEU A 792 -14.89 4.39 15.67
C LEU A 792 -15.28 4.52 14.18
N PRO A 793 -14.75 3.66 13.28
CA PRO A 793 -15.09 3.69 11.86
C PRO A 793 -16.60 3.51 11.61
N THR A 794 -17.18 4.33 10.74
CA THR A 794 -18.58 4.21 10.28
C THR A 794 -18.65 4.43 8.76
N SER A 795 -19.68 3.97 8.06
CA SER A 795 -19.78 4.17 6.59
C SER A 795 -19.75 5.63 6.13
N LEU A 796 -19.98 6.59 7.03
CA LEU A 796 -19.95 8.03 6.75
C LEU A 796 -18.58 8.67 7.06
N ASN A 797 -17.77 8.05 7.95
CA ASN A 797 -16.55 8.63 8.51
C ASN A 797 -15.35 7.65 8.48
N SER A 798 -15.45 6.53 7.74
CA SER A 798 -14.48 5.44 7.83
C SER A 798 -13.18 5.78 7.09
N PRO A 799 -12.01 5.70 7.76
CA PRO A 799 -10.70 5.78 7.11
C PRO A 799 -10.53 4.70 6.03
N CYS A 800 -11.29 3.60 6.14
CA CYS A 800 -11.25 2.47 5.21
C CYS A 800 -11.67 2.82 3.79
N SER A 801 -12.63 3.72 3.59
CA SER A 801 -13.21 3.98 2.26
C SER A 801 -12.23 4.62 1.27
N SER A 802 -11.27 5.36 1.81
CA SER A 802 -10.16 5.92 1.06
C SER A 802 -8.97 5.00 1.00
N LEU A 803 -8.83 4.03 1.91
CA LEU A 803 -7.80 3.01 1.84
C LEU A 803 -8.17 1.92 0.83
N TYR A 804 -9.47 1.65 0.72
CA TYR A 804 -10.09 0.70 -0.18
C TYR A 804 -10.96 1.42 -1.18
N GLY A 805 -10.44 1.62 -2.38
CA GLY A 805 -11.24 2.06 -3.51
C GLY A 805 -10.59 1.72 -4.85
N GLY A 806 -9.61 0.82 -4.79
CA GLY A 806 -8.84 0.42 -5.93
C GLY A 806 -9.64 -0.50 -6.83
N ILE A 807 -9.05 -0.73 -7.97
CA ILE A 807 -9.52 -1.61 -9.03
C ILE A 807 -8.47 -2.66 -9.32
N ASP A 808 -8.92 -3.83 -9.76
CA ASP A 808 -8.02 -4.94 -10.04
C ASP A 808 -7.27 -4.71 -11.34
N LEU A 809 -5.99 -4.37 -11.21
CA LEU A 809 -5.09 -4.16 -12.33
C LEU A 809 -4.78 -5.46 -13.09
N ARG A 810 -5.20 -6.62 -12.58
CA ARG A 810 -5.07 -7.94 -13.23
C ARG A 810 -6.24 -8.26 -14.16
N ILE A 811 -7.35 -7.54 -14.04
CA ILE A 811 -8.54 -7.77 -14.87
C ILE A 811 -8.46 -6.88 -16.11
N ALA A 812 -8.46 -7.49 -17.29
CA ALA A 812 -8.36 -6.85 -18.62
C ALA A 812 -6.93 -6.33 -18.97
N PRO A 813 -6.62 -5.97 -20.24
CA PRO A 813 -5.24 -5.87 -20.75
C PRO A 813 -4.52 -4.56 -20.34
N LEU A 814 -4.81 -4.04 -19.14
CA LEU A 814 -4.31 -2.75 -18.65
C LEU A 814 -2.82 -2.78 -18.34
N ILE A 815 -2.37 -3.88 -17.74
CA ILE A 815 -0.96 -4.14 -17.44
C ILE A 815 -0.66 -5.59 -17.86
N PRO A 816 0.41 -5.84 -18.63
CA PRO A 816 0.82 -7.19 -18.95
C PRO A 816 1.08 -8.05 -17.70
N ALA A 817 0.66 -9.32 -17.74
CA ALA A 817 0.70 -10.22 -16.58
C ALA A 817 2.11 -10.44 -15.99
N PHE A 818 3.16 -10.32 -16.81
CA PHE A 818 4.54 -10.45 -16.34
C PHE A 818 4.98 -9.30 -15.41
N PHE A 819 4.24 -8.19 -15.34
CA PHE A 819 4.48 -7.12 -14.38
C PHE A 819 3.73 -7.30 -13.06
N PHE A 820 2.83 -8.29 -12.93
CA PHE A 820 2.07 -8.52 -11.68
C PHE A 820 2.94 -8.74 -10.43
N PRO A 821 4.09 -9.43 -10.51
CA PRO A 821 5.00 -9.54 -9.36
C PRO A 821 5.51 -8.19 -8.85
N LEU A 822 5.50 -7.13 -9.67
CA LEU A 822 5.95 -5.80 -9.25
C LEU A 822 5.03 -5.17 -8.21
N PHE A 823 3.76 -5.58 -8.11
CA PHE A 823 2.79 -5.03 -7.17
C PHE A 823 2.06 -6.11 -6.37
N ALA A 824 2.65 -7.31 -6.29
CA ALA A 824 2.15 -8.35 -5.38
C ALA A 824 2.38 -8.00 -3.91
N THR A 825 3.34 -7.10 -3.64
CA THR A 825 3.67 -6.61 -2.30
C THR A 825 3.62 -5.09 -2.24
N ASP A 826 3.34 -4.57 -1.04
CA ASP A 826 3.31 -3.15 -0.75
C ASP A 826 4.71 -2.56 -0.47
N PHE A 827 4.76 -1.32 -0.02
CA PHE A 827 6.00 -0.61 0.33
C PHE A 827 6.83 -1.30 1.43
N ALA A 828 6.17 -1.93 2.41
CA ALA A 828 6.80 -2.66 3.51
C ALA A 828 7.01 -4.15 3.17
N GLN A 829 6.77 -4.55 1.92
CA GLN A 829 6.85 -5.92 1.41
C GLN A 829 5.76 -6.86 1.95
N ASN A 830 4.68 -6.33 2.52
CA ASN A 830 3.50 -7.12 2.87
C ASN A 830 2.76 -7.49 1.59
N THR A 831 2.24 -8.71 1.51
CA THR A 831 1.43 -9.16 0.36
C THR A 831 0.15 -8.35 0.25
N ARG A 832 -0.15 -7.83 -0.94
CA ARG A 832 -1.42 -7.16 -1.21
C ARG A 832 -2.56 -8.17 -1.33
N THR A 833 -3.68 -7.87 -0.71
CA THR A 833 -4.87 -8.71 -0.67
C THR A 833 -6.06 -8.03 -1.34
N ASN A 834 -7.03 -8.83 -1.77
CA ASN A 834 -8.30 -8.35 -2.31
C ASN A 834 -9.43 -8.63 -1.33
N ALA A 835 -9.22 -8.33 -0.05
CA ALA A 835 -10.25 -8.52 0.97
C ALA A 835 -11.41 -7.54 0.71
N ALA A 836 -12.63 -8.08 0.58
CA ALA A 836 -13.81 -7.25 0.39
C ALA A 836 -14.01 -6.34 1.62
N SER A 837 -14.02 -5.03 1.40
CA SER A 837 -14.25 -4.03 2.46
C SER A 837 -15.67 -3.47 2.32
N PRO A 838 -16.51 -3.56 3.36
CA PRO A 838 -17.86 -2.99 3.33
C PRO A 838 -17.85 -1.45 3.27
N PHE A 839 -16.68 -0.84 3.41
CA PHE A 839 -16.48 0.60 3.34
C PHE A 839 -15.95 1.05 1.97
N ALA A 840 -15.67 0.14 1.04
CA ALA A 840 -15.18 0.51 -0.29
C ALA A 840 -16.23 1.33 -1.07
N PRO A 841 -15.83 2.35 -1.84
CA PRO A 841 -16.70 3.09 -2.75
C PRO A 841 -17.39 2.16 -3.75
N LEU A 842 -18.61 2.51 -4.12
CA LEU A 842 -19.40 1.73 -5.06
C LEU A 842 -18.69 1.64 -6.42
N GLY A 843 -18.51 0.42 -6.92
CA GLY A 843 -17.75 0.13 -8.15
C GLY A 843 -16.27 -0.19 -7.93
N SER A 844 -15.74 -0.09 -6.71
CA SER A 844 -14.40 -0.56 -6.36
C SER A 844 -14.36 -2.09 -6.20
N ASP A 845 -13.18 -2.67 -6.48
CA ASP A 845 -12.87 -4.08 -6.22
C ASP A 845 -12.37 -4.33 -4.79
N SER A 846 -12.54 -3.35 -3.87
CA SER A 846 -12.01 -3.39 -2.49
C SER A 846 -10.50 -3.63 -2.43
N ILE A 847 -9.77 -3.08 -3.38
CA ILE A 847 -8.30 -3.19 -3.41
C ILE A 847 -7.70 -1.99 -2.68
N SER A 848 -6.68 -2.27 -1.88
CA SER A 848 -5.87 -1.25 -1.20
C SER A 848 -5.28 -0.29 -2.23
N ILE A 849 -5.41 1.01 -1.99
CA ILE A 849 -4.83 2.04 -2.84
C ILE A 849 -3.67 2.75 -2.15
N GLY A 850 -2.78 3.32 -2.94
CA GLY A 850 -1.54 3.90 -2.45
C GLY A 850 -0.50 2.82 -2.12
N VAL A 851 0.53 3.19 -1.35
CA VAL A 851 1.78 2.41 -1.25
C VAL A 851 1.75 1.29 -0.22
N PHE A 852 0.81 1.31 0.72
CA PHE A 852 0.70 0.27 1.75
C PHE A 852 -0.48 -0.64 1.48
N GLU A 853 -0.34 -1.89 1.92
CA GLU A 853 -1.47 -2.76 2.15
C GLU A 853 -2.11 -2.35 3.48
N SER A 854 -3.42 -2.17 3.47
CA SER A 854 -4.22 -2.12 4.69
C SER A 854 -4.95 -3.45 4.83
N ASP A 855 -5.23 -3.89 6.05
CA ASP A 855 -6.08 -5.06 6.27
C ASP A 855 -7.58 -4.68 6.22
N GLY A 856 -8.46 -5.67 6.06
CA GLY A 856 -9.91 -5.42 5.95
C GLY A 856 -10.54 -4.74 7.18
N ASN A 857 -9.78 -4.59 8.27
CA ASN A 857 -10.13 -3.84 9.48
C ASN A 857 -9.57 -2.41 9.50
N CYS A 858 -8.74 -2.06 8.52
CA CYS A 858 -8.13 -0.76 8.28
C CYS A 858 -7.10 -0.37 9.34
N PHE A 859 -6.31 -1.35 9.76
CA PHE A 859 -5.15 -1.21 10.65
C PHE A 859 -3.82 -1.41 9.95
#